data_AF-A0A9W8DC47-F1
#
_entry.id   AF-A0A9W8DC47-F1
#
_cell.length_a   1.000
_cell.length_b   1.000
_cell.length_c   1.000
_cell.angle_alpha   90.00
_cell.angle_beta   90.00
_cell.angle_gamma   90.00
#
_symmetry.space_group_name_H-M   'P 1'
#
loop_
_entity.id
_entity.type
_entity.pdbx_description
1 polymer ?
#
loop_
_entity_poly.entity_id
_entity_poly.type
_entity_poly.pdbx_seq_one_letter_code
_entity_poly.pdbx_strand_id
1 'polypeptide(L)'
;MSNSARVPGDHMFGAQLPASSLAEELPPYTPFELIDYDALDQNQANASHSSAETPALLPTDMQTVTSSGTAVAHQLLTPAGTMSFTLESMTAASVTVRSANADSYTGLLSINVKFYPQDSSLGDLDASMINATSNTDEKASNTLIRIGMAPAYIDKQVRVECEIVVPLAANLAELILRLPTQTRLEVVHIARPMVKRLDVAMIAGTVRLANISASKIRIAVADGTIDAHKVTATHTTEFIAIAGQMSVSQCALGKTARFNAPRANVSVCNLSADTVSMQSTQSTLLVRKATAKIITVNCNHGSVTLDNIGAESLNVRTETAPIRGSWSVSRSLDIAAQCAIIHGQVDISGSDTRVFAKTNNWPLQLSVNKDYKGSSLIVEHDTDSTNHSSVVVTAEVSSQLSDINDRCTITMEPNDRGEYEVLVSFRWSLLNVFSTRCKFIVRVPALATIVHPGIRAEVCNDHYGMGHLPNINFSVLDVKAPNCNISLNIVNGQRITMCSTNGTIKAEYVQAAELLSLIAANKKLILTNSQSPDIHVQTTNNNIILESVNGDKVDAETSNSKLMCNNVTAGELRLKTTNAAIETNTIAADMLQLTTSNSSVKGTWLVKNKLGIHTNNSKIAGAIQLKDPRARASIDLKTSNASIDVSLPAQEFRGSFDAKTSNSSVGVEWMGEAVAKEPPIRYIVDTKSYKRGSVGPSIEFMHDLVANTSNSSLSIKFVDKI
;
A
#
# COMPACT_ATOMS: atom_id res chain seq x y z
N MET A 1 -41.75 0.01 40.88
CA MET A 1 -42.83 0.85 40.31
C MET A 1 -42.29 1.50 39.06
N SER A 2 -42.95 1.20 37.95
CA SER A 2 -42.66 1.62 36.58
C SER A 2 -42.75 3.13 36.41
N ASN A 3 -41.89 3.71 35.57
CA ASN A 3 -42.37 4.57 34.50
C ASN A 3 -41.37 4.68 33.35
N SER A 4 -41.92 4.39 32.18
CA SER A 4 -41.32 4.38 30.85
C SER A 4 -41.29 5.79 30.28
N ALA A 5 -40.16 6.19 29.71
CA ALA A 5 -40.06 7.34 28.82
C ALA A 5 -39.86 6.82 27.39
N ARG A 6 -40.86 7.10 26.55
CA ARG A 6 -40.91 6.84 25.11
C ARG A 6 -39.89 7.72 24.38
N VAL A 7 -39.08 7.11 23.52
CA VAL A 7 -38.32 7.79 22.46
C VAL A 7 -39.14 7.68 21.17
N PRO A 8 -39.37 8.77 20.41
CA PRO A 8 -39.98 8.68 19.10
C PRO A 8 -38.93 8.69 17.98
N GLY A 9 -39.06 7.72 17.07
CA GLY A 9 -39.14 8.01 15.63
C GLY A 9 -37.84 7.93 14.83
N ASP A 10 -37.59 6.74 14.28
CA ASP A 10 -36.87 6.50 13.03
C ASP A 10 -37.35 7.39 11.89
N HIS A 11 -36.42 7.90 11.06
CA HIS A 11 -36.60 7.96 9.61
C HIS A 11 -35.25 7.95 8.88
N MET A 12 -34.98 6.79 8.26
CA MET A 12 -34.42 6.57 6.92
C MET A 12 -33.36 7.53 6.37
N PHE A 13 -32.12 7.04 6.22
CA PHE A 13 -31.33 7.09 4.98
C PHE A 13 -30.13 6.12 5.11
N GLY A 14 -30.38 4.84 4.83
CA GLY A 14 -29.35 3.82 4.69
C GLY A 14 -29.37 3.26 3.28
N ALA A 15 -28.73 3.96 2.33
CA ALA A 15 -28.43 3.38 1.04
C ALA A 15 -27.29 2.35 1.25
N GLN A 16 -27.67 1.10 1.51
CA GLN A 16 -26.75 -0.03 1.43
C GLN A 16 -26.16 -0.06 0.01
N LEU A 17 -24.85 0.11 -0.09
CA LEU A 17 -24.09 -0.23 -1.29
C LEU A 17 -24.39 -1.70 -1.62
N PRO A 18 -24.61 -2.05 -2.91
CA PRO A 18 -24.90 -3.42 -3.28
C PRO A 18 -23.69 -4.28 -2.92
N ALA A 19 -23.89 -5.27 -2.04
CA ALA A 19 -22.96 -6.36 -1.85
C ALA A 19 -22.61 -6.93 -3.23
N SER A 20 -21.33 -6.91 -3.58
CA SER A 20 -20.82 -7.46 -4.84
C SER A 20 -21.10 -8.96 -4.85
N SER A 21 -22.23 -9.34 -5.42
CA SER A 21 -22.54 -10.71 -5.79
C SER A 21 -21.59 -11.15 -6.91
N LEU A 22 -21.16 -12.40 -6.86
CA LEU A 22 -20.33 -13.14 -7.83
C LEU A 22 -18.81 -13.15 -7.57
N ALA A 23 -18.41 -13.64 -6.40
CA ALA A 23 -17.35 -14.65 -6.37
C ALA A 23 -18.04 -16.02 -6.37
N GLU A 24 -18.33 -16.55 -7.55
CA GLU A 24 -18.72 -17.96 -7.69
C GLU A 24 -17.50 -18.79 -7.24
N GLU A 25 -17.54 -19.30 -6.01
CA GLU A 25 -16.49 -20.16 -5.45
C GLU A 25 -16.19 -21.27 -6.46
N LEU A 26 -14.91 -21.43 -6.80
CA LEU A 26 -14.45 -22.48 -7.69
C LEU A 26 -14.85 -23.83 -7.08
N PRO A 27 -15.52 -24.74 -7.80
CA PRO A 27 -15.66 -26.11 -7.32
C PRO A 27 -14.25 -26.66 -7.08
N PRO A 28 -14.00 -27.29 -5.92
CA PRO A 28 -12.70 -27.87 -5.63
C PRO A 28 -12.32 -28.83 -6.75
N TYR A 29 -11.06 -28.80 -7.16
CA TYR A 29 -10.50 -29.85 -8.00
C TYR A 29 -10.73 -31.17 -7.29
N THR A 30 -11.70 -31.98 -7.76
CA THR A 30 -11.83 -33.36 -7.34
C THR A 30 -10.72 -34.14 -8.04
N PRO A 31 -9.71 -34.63 -7.29
CA PRO A 31 -8.69 -35.50 -7.87
C PRO A 31 -9.37 -36.77 -8.41
N PHE A 32 -8.72 -37.39 -9.39
CA PHE A 32 -9.13 -38.65 -10.01
C PHE A 32 -9.74 -39.64 -8.99
N GLU A 33 -11.01 -40.01 -9.17
CA GLU A 33 -11.49 -41.29 -8.63
C GLU A 33 -10.88 -42.38 -9.51
N LEU A 34 -10.00 -43.20 -8.93
CA LEU A 34 -9.56 -44.47 -9.54
C LEU A 34 -10.83 -45.31 -9.76
N ILE A 35 -11.13 -45.60 -11.02
CA ILE A 35 -12.28 -46.45 -11.37
C ILE A 35 -11.95 -47.87 -10.92
N ASP A 36 -12.84 -48.44 -10.11
CA ASP A 36 -12.74 -49.81 -9.62
C ASP A 36 -12.90 -50.80 -10.78
N TYR A 37 -11.89 -51.63 -11.02
CA TYR A 37 -11.79 -52.50 -12.21
C TYR A 37 -12.64 -53.78 -12.08
N ASP A 38 -13.20 -54.07 -10.90
CA ASP A 38 -13.84 -55.36 -10.60
C ASP A 38 -15.25 -55.56 -11.22
N ALA A 39 -15.81 -54.56 -11.93
CA ALA A 39 -17.21 -54.59 -12.38
C ALA A 39 -17.45 -54.94 -13.87
N LEU A 40 -16.43 -55.26 -14.68
CA LEU A 40 -16.57 -55.32 -16.15
C LEU A 40 -16.35 -56.69 -16.83
N ASP A 41 -16.20 -57.78 -16.06
CA ASP A 41 -15.69 -59.05 -16.59
C ASP A 41 -16.74 -60.08 -17.07
N GLN A 42 -17.94 -59.65 -17.50
CA GLN A 42 -19.03 -60.60 -17.84
C GLN A 42 -19.55 -60.63 -19.29
N ASN A 43 -18.92 -59.96 -20.26
CA ASN A 43 -19.33 -60.12 -21.66
C ASN A 43 -18.14 -60.14 -22.64
N GLN A 44 -17.49 -61.31 -22.76
CA GLN A 44 -16.71 -61.65 -23.95
C GLN A 44 -17.28 -62.93 -24.57
N ALA A 45 -17.99 -62.77 -25.69
CA ALA A 45 -18.40 -63.86 -26.56
C ALA A 45 -17.56 -63.81 -27.85
N ASN A 46 -17.05 -64.99 -28.21
CA ASN A 46 -16.11 -65.27 -29.30
C ASN A 46 -16.48 -64.66 -30.67
N ALA A 47 -15.50 -64.06 -31.34
CA ALA A 47 -15.52 -63.84 -32.78
C ALA A 47 -14.22 -64.39 -33.40
N SER A 48 -14.33 -65.50 -34.14
CA SER A 48 -13.26 -66.08 -34.95
C SER A 48 -13.36 -65.57 -36.39
N HIS A 49 -12.28 -65.01 -36.94
CA HIS A 49 -12.22 -64.51 -38.32
C HIS A 49 -11.70 -65.56 -39.32
N SER A 50 -12.39 -65.65 -40.46
CA SER A 50 -11.89 -66.20 -41.74
C SER A 50 -11.68 -65.06 -42.75
N SER A 51 -10.63 -65.15 -43.55
CA SER A 51 -10.17 -64.17 -44.54
C SER A 51 -11.00 -64.16 -45.84
N ALA A 52 -11.47 -62.97 -46.27
CA ALA A 52 -11.41 -62.40 -47.63
C ALA A 52 -12.50 -61.31 -47.83
N GLU A 53 -12.14 -60.25 -48.56
CA GLU A 53 -12.92 -59.08 -48.99
C GLU A 53 -13.29 -58.02 -47.92
N THR A 54 -12.71 -56.83 -48.05
CA THR A 54 -13.02 -55.61 -47.28
C THR A 54 -14.46 -55.16 -47.53
N PRO A 55 -15.38 -55.28 -46.55
CA PRO A 55 -16.74 -54.74 -46.67
C PRO A 55 -16.67 -53.21 -46.57
N ALA A 56 -17.64 -52.53 -47.18
CA ALA A 56 -17.87 -51.12 -46.91
C ALA A 56 -18.05 -50.91 -45.40
N LEU A 57 -17.13 -50.16 -44.77
CA LEU A 57 -17.10 -49.87 -43.34
C LEU A 57 -18.45 -49.34 -42.87
N LEU A 58 -19.18 -50.13 -42.08
CA LEU A 58 -20.33 -49.62 -41.33
C LEU A 58 -19.82 -48.73 -40.18
N PRO A 59 -20.49 -47.60 -39.85
CA PRO A 59 -19.94 -46.53 -39.01
C PRO A 59 -19.75 -46.81 -37.51
N THR A 60 -19.62 -48.05 -37.05
CA THR A 60 -19.74 -48.36 -35.61
C THR A 60 -18.60 -49.18 -35.02
N ASP A 61 -17.96 -50.08 -35.76
CA ASP A 61 -17.00 -51.02 -35.14
C ASP A 61 -15.55 -50.54 -35.31
N MET A 62 -14.84 -50.48 -34.19
CA MET A 62 -13.41 -50.18 -34.17
C MET A 62 -12.64 -51.38 -34.73
N GLN A 63 -11.87 -51.19 -35.79
CA GLN A 63 -11.08 -52.26 -36.40
C GLN A 63 -9.65 -52.21 -35.88
N THR A 64 -9.16 -53.31 -35.33
CA THR A 64 -7.75 -53.53 -35.01
C THR A 64 -7.09 -54.35 -36.11
N VAL A 65 -6.07 -53.80 -36.76
CA VAL A 65 -5.32 -54.47 -37.83
C VAL A 65 -3.85 -54.54 -37.43
N THR A 66 -3.24 -55.72 -37.51
CA THR A 66 -1.80 -55.90 -37.34
C THR A 66 -1.11 -55.82 -38.71
N SER A 67 -0.11 -54.94 -38.82
CA SER A 67 0.75 -54.87 -40.00
C SER A 67 2.18 -54.55 -39.58
N SER A 68 3.14 -55.40 -39.99
CA SER A 68 4.58 -55.15 -39.83
C SER A 68 5.03 -54.69 -38.43
N GLY A 69 4.67 -55.43 -37.38
CA GLY A 69 5.05 -55.12 -36.00
C GLY A 69 4.34 -53.92 -35.37
N THR A 70 3.37 -53.32 -36.08
CA THR A 70 2.51 -52.24 -35.59
C THR A 70 1.05 -52.68 -35.64
N ALA A 71 0.33 -52.45 -34.55
CA ALA A 71 -1.11 -52.59 -34.55
C ALA A 71 -1.77 -51.22 -34.76
N VAL A 72 -2.86 -51.21 -35.53
CA VAL A 72 -3.62 -50.00 -35.88
C VAL A 72 -5.06 -50.15 -35.44
N ALA A 73 -5.59 -49.23 -34.64
CA ALA A 73 -7.02 -49.09 -34.39
C ALA A 73 -7.59 -47.97 -35.25
N HIS A 74 -8.57 -48.27 -36.11
CA HIS A 74 -9.26 -47.30 -36.97
C HIS A 74 -10.75 -47.22 -36.64
N GLN A 75 -11.28 -46.01 -36.47
CA GLN A 75 -12.71 -45.77 -36.29
C GLN A 75 -13.20 -44.56 -37.09
N LEU A 76 -14.36 -44.70 -37.74
CA LEU A 76 -15.09 -43.61 -38.39
C LEU A 76 -16.39 -43.32 -37.63
N LEU A 77 -16.62 -42.05 -37.27
CA LEU A 77 -17.78 -41.65 -36.47
C LEU A 77 -18.54 -40.50 -37.11
N THR A 78 -19.87 -40.52 -37.01
CA THR A 78 -20.70 -39.36 -37.32
C THR A 78 -20.50 -38.31 -36.22
N PRO A 79 -20.05 -37.08 -36.54
CA PRO A 79 -19.73 -36.08 -35.53
C PRO A 79 -20.99 -35.44 -34.94
N ALA A 80 -21.58 -36.10 -33.94
CA ALA A 80 -22.74 -35.62 -33.19
C ALA A 80 -22.55 -35.80 -31.67
N GLY A 81 -23.06 -34.85 -30.89
CA GLY A 81 -23.08 -34.92 -29.42
C GLY A 81 -21.70 -34.87 -28.75
N THR A 82 -21.51 -35.65 -27.69
CA THR A 82 -20.30 -35.68 -26.86
C THR A 82 -19.43 -36.86 -27.23
N MET A 83 -18.14 -36.62 -27.42
CA MET A 83 -17.14 -37.66 -27.63
C MET A 83 -16.16 -37.66 -26.47
N SER A 84 -15.99 -38.82 -25.84
CA SER A 84 -14.99 -39.04 -24.80
C SER A 84 -13.97 -40.05 -25.28
N PHE A 85 -12.72 -39.66 -25.35
CA PHE A 85 -11.59 -40.48 -25.75
C PHE A 85 -10.64 -40.67 -24.57
N THR A 86 -10.38 -41.93 -24.20
CA THR A 86 -9.51 -42.29 -23.08
C THR A 86 -8.41 -43.22 -23.55
N LEU A 87 -7.16 -42.85 -23.26
CA LEU A 87 -6.01 -43.75 -23.37
C LEU A 87 -5.67 -44.31 -21.98
N GLU A 88 -5.70 -45.63 -21.83
CA GLU A 88 -5.46 -46.32 -20.55
C GLU A 88 -4.23 -47.23 -20.66
N SER A 89 -3.52 -47.42 -19.53
CA SER A 89 -2.43 -48.41 -19.40
C SER A 89 -1.30 -48.26 -20.42
N MET A 90 -0.82 -47.03 -20.65
CA MET A 90 0.31 -46.73 -21.53
C MET A 90 1.38 -45.92 -20.80
N THR A 91 2.65 -46.17 -21.12
CA THR A 91 3.77 -45.44 -20.53
C THR A 91 4.06 -44.11 -21.23
N ALA A 92 3.80 -44.02 -22.54
CA ALA A 92 3.96 -42.78 -23.31
C ALA A 92 2.99 -42.75 -24.49
N ALA A 93 2.39 -41.59 -24.75
CA ALA A 93 1.52 -41.39 -25.91
C ALA A 93 1.85 -40.07 -26.63
N SER A 94 1.68 -40.05 -27.94
CA SER A 94 1.66 -38.86 -28.78
C SER A 94 0.30 -38.79 -29.43
N VAL A 95 -0.51 -37.80 -29.05
CA VAL A 95 -1.87 -37.62 -29.59
C VAL A 95 -1.89 -36.35 -30.42
N THR A 96 -2.26 -36.46 -31.69
CA THR A 96 -2.43 -35.31 -32.59
C THR A 96 -3.90 -35.18 -32.92
N VAL A 97 -4.50 -34.02 -32.64
CA VAL A 97 -5.87 -33.71 -33.06
C VAL A 97 -5.81 -32.61 -34.09
N ARG A 98 -6.31 -32.85 -35.29
CA ARG A 98 -6.29 -31.86 -36.38
C ARG A 98 -7.61 -31.82 -37.14
N SER A 99 -7.87 -30.70 -37.82
CA SER A 99 -8.96 -30.65 -38.79
C SER A 99 -8.58 -31.40 -40.08
N ALA A 100 -9.59 -31.97 -40.75
CA ALA A 100 -9.42 -32.53 -42.08
C ALA A 100 -9.05 -31.44 -43.09
N ASN A 101 -8.22 -31.79 -44.07
CA ASN A 101 -8.15 -31.02 -45.32
C ASN A 101 -9.52 -31.13 -46.02
N ALA A 102 -9.95 -30.06 -46.69
CA ALA A 102 -11.30 -29.93 -47.26
C ALA A 102 -11.75 -31.13 -48.12
N ASP A 103 -10.82 -31.88 -48.71
CA ASP A 103 -11.10 -32.95 -49.68
C ASP A 103 -10.94 -34.39 -49.12
N SER A 104 -10.55 -34.56 -47.86
CA SER A 104 -9.97 -35.84 -47.40
C SER A 104 -10.90 -36.81 -46.66
N TYR A 105 -12.06 -36.37 -46.15
CA TYR A 105 -12.96 -37.22 -45.36
C TYR A 105 -14.43 -36.89 -45.62
N THR A 106 -15.27 -37.91 -45.74
CA THR A 106 -16.71 -37.87 -46.09
C THR A 106 -17.62 -37.26 -44.99
N GLY A 107 -17.10 -36.32 -44.20
CA GLY A 107 -17.82 -35.77 -43.04
C GLY A 107 -17.76 -36.63 -41.78
N LEU A 108 -17.01 -37.73 -41.79
CA LEU A 108 -16.78 -38.61 -40.65
C LEU A 108 -15.51 -38.21 -39.88
N LEU A 109 -15.56 -38.34 -38.56
CA LEU A 109 -14.40 -38.21 -37.68
C LEU A 109 -13.56 -39.50 -37.77
N SER A 110 -12.26 -39.37 -38.03
CA SER A 110 -11.33 -40.49 -38.15
C SER A 110 -10.40 -40.53 -36.95
N ILE A 111 -10.27 -41.70 -36.32
CA ILE A 111 -9.31 -41.97 -35.24
C ILE A 111 -8.37 -43.06 -35.72
N ASN A 112 -7.08 -42.75 -35.74
CA ASN A 112 -6.00 -43.66 -36.11
C ASN A 112 -5.05 -43.83 -34.94
N VAL A 113 -4.94 -45.04 -34.37
CA VAL A 113 -4.02 -45.29 -33.26
C VAL A 113 -2.99 -46.34 -33.66
N LYS A 114 -1.71 -45.98 -33.64
CA LYS A 114 -0.57 -46.87 -33.90
C LYS A 114 0.15 -47.20 -32.59
N PHE A 115 0.46 -48.48 -32.39
CA PHE A 115 1.18 -48.96 -31.22
C PHE A 115 2.59 -49.41 -31.60
N TYR A 116 3.58 -49.01 -30.80
CA TYR A 116 4.99 -49.37 -30.98
C TYR A 116 5.53 -49.97 -29.67
N PRO A 117 5.95 -51.25 -29.67
CA PRO A 117 6.54 -51.85 -28.47
C PRO A 117 7.88 -51.15 -28.15
N GLN A 118 8.07 -50.75 -26.90
CA GLN A 118 9.37 -50.26 -26.41
C GLN A 118 10.14 -51.37 -25.69
N ASP A 119 9.41 -52.34 -25.13
CA ASP A 119 9.98 -53.52 -24.49
C ASP A 119 10.27 -54.60 -25.55
N SER A 120 11.55 -54.89 -25.77
CA SER A 120 12.01 -55.94 -26.68
C SER A 120 11.45 -57.34 -26.35
N SER A 121 10.96 -57.56 -25.13
CA SER A 121 10.36 -58.83 -24.73
C SER A 121 8.93 -59.04 -25.25
N LEU A 122 8.26 -58.02 -25.82
CA LEU A 122 6.91 -58.19 -26.36
C LEU A 122 6.85 -58.90 -27.71
N GLY A 123 7.96 -58.96 -28.45
CA GLY A 123 7.91 -59.37 -29.86
C GLY A 123 7.01 -58.46 -30.69
N ASP A 124 6.47 -58.98 -31.80
CA ASP A 124 5.48 -58.27 -32.62
C ASP A 124 4.15 -58.14 -31.86
N LEU A 125 3.59 -56.93 -31.83
CA LEU A 125 2.29 -56.69 -31.20
C LEU A 125 1.17 -57.40 -31.96
N ASP A 126 0.40 -58.22 -31.25
CA ASP A 126 -0.83 -58.82 -31.77
C ASP A 126 -2.06 -57.95 -31.42
N ALA A 127 -3.11 -57.99 -32.24
CA ALA A 127 -4.37 -57.30 -32.01
C ALA A 127 -5.01 -57.71 -30.67
N SER A 128 -4.79 -58.96 -30.22
CA SER A 128 -5.25 -59.46 -28.93
C SER A 128 -4.62 -58.74 -27.72
N MET A 129 -3.50 -58.04 -27.91
CA MET A 129 -2.82 -57.28 -26.86
C MET A 129 -3.46 -55.90 -26.62
N ILE A 130 -4.37 -55.47 -27.50
CA ILE A 130 -4.98 -54.14 -27.46
C ILE A 130 -6.44 -54.27 -27.04
N ASN A 131 -6.82 -53.55 -26.00
CA ASN A 131 -8.20 -53.39 -25.59
C ASN A 131 -8.75 -52.09 -26.19
N ALA A 132 -9.60 -52.21 -27.21
CA ALA A 132 -10.16 -51.09 -27.94
C ALA A 132 -11.68 -51.22 -27.95
N THR A 133 -12.37 -50.32 -27.24
CA THR A 133 -13.84 -50.33 -27.13
C THR A 133 -14.42 -49.01 -27.58
N SER A 134 -15.53 -49.09 -28.32
CA SER A 134 -16.38 -47.94 -28.63
C SER A 134 -17.80 -48.26 -28.19
N ASN A 135 -18.36 -47.40 -27.35
CA ASN A 135 -19.74 -47.50 -26.91
C ASN A 135 -20.47 -46.19 -27.23
N THR A 136 -21.49 -46.27 -28.08
CA THR A 136 -22.32 -45.13 -28.48
C THR A 136 -23.68 -45.25 -27.83
N ASP A 137 -23.99 -44.35 -26.90
CA ASP A 137 -25.35 -44.16 -26.39
C ASP A 137 -26.13 -43.30 -27.39
N GLU A 138 -26.93 -43.96 -28.23
CA GLU A 138 -27.76 -43.28 -29.24
C GLU A 138 -28.75 -42.28 -28.63
N LYS A 139 -29.23 -42.51 -27.40
CA LYS A 139 -30.18 -41.60 -26.74
C LYS A 139 -29.52 -40.33 -26.26
N ALA A 140 -28.30 -40.45 -25.73
CA ALA A 140 -27.53 -39.32 -25.23
C ALA A 140 -26.68 -38.64 -26.31
N SER A 141 -26.54 -39.26 -27.49
CA SER A 141 -25.54 -38.87 -28.50
C SER A 141 -24.13 -38.81 -27.91
N ASN A 142 -23.82 -39.73 -26.99
CA ASN A 142 -22.53 -39.79 -26.32
C ASN A 142 -21.75 -40.99 -26.86
N THR A 143 -20.57 -40.74 -27.39
CA THR A 143 -19.64 -41.79 -27.83
C THR A 143 -18.46 -41.86 -26.88
N LEU A 144 -18.27 -43.00 -26.22
CA LEU A 144 -17.13 -43.29 -25.36
C LEU A 144 -16.19 -44.24 -26.09
N ILE A 145 -14.94 -43.81 -26.23
CA ILE A 145 -13.86 -44.52 -26.90
C ILE A 145 -12.77 -44.76 -25.86
N ARG A 146 -12.47 -46.02 -25.59
CA ARG A 146 -11.36 -46.41 -24.70
C ARG A 146 -10.39 -47.27 -25.48
N ILE A 147 -9.12 -46.88 -25.45
CA ILE A 147 -8.06 -47.60 -26.12
C ILE A 147 -6.92 -47.78 -25.11
N GLY A 148 -6.52 -49.02 -24.88
CA GLY A 148 -5.49 -49.37 -23.92
C GLY A 148 -4.85 -50.73 -24.20
N MET A 149 -3.90 -51.13 -23.36
CA MET A 149 -3.36 -52.48 -23.37
C MET A 149 -4.36 -53.42 -22.69
N ALA A 150 -4.44 -54.67 -23.16
CA ALA A 150 -5.18 -55.68 -22.42
C ALA A 150 -4.55 -55.88 -21.02
N PRO A 151 -5.33 -56.29 -20.00
CA PRO A 151 -4.87 -56.37 -18.60
C PRO A 151 -3.54 -57.12 -18.39
N ALA A 152 -3.30 -58.17 -19.18
CA ALA A 152 -2.08 -58.97 -19.14
C ALA A 152 -0.79 -58.21 -19.54
N TYR A 153 -0.92 -57.03 -20.15
CA TYR A 153 0.18 -56.24 -20.69
C TYR A 153 0.27 -54.82 -20.11
N ILE A 154 -0.44 -54.52 -19.02
CA ILE A 154 -0.47 -53.18 -18.40
C ILE A 154 0.94 -52.72 -17.98
N ASP A 155 1.79 -53.64 -17.54
CA ASP A 155 3.16 -53.34 -17.08
C ASP A 155 4.16 -53.13 -18.22
N LYS A 156 3.71 -53.26 -19.48
CA LYS A 156 4.59 -53.25 -20.64
C LYS A 156 4.71 -51.85 -21.23
N GLN A 157 5.94 -51.47 -21.56
CA GLN A 157 6.20 -50.16 -22.15
C GLN A 157 5.80 -50.16 -23.63
N VAL A 158 4.76 -49.39 -23.94
CA VAL A 158 4.24 -49.20 -25.29
C VAL A 158 4.15 -47.71 -25.57
N ARG A 159 4.68 -47.29 -26.72
CA ARG A 159 4.51 -45.93 -27.25
C ARG A 159 3.31 -45.93 -28.19
N VAL A 160 2.41 -44.99 -28.00
CA VAL A 160 1.22 -44.83 -28.84
C VAL A 160 1.31 -43.57 -29.68
N GLU A 161 0.96 -43.62 -30.96
CA GLU A 161 0.70 -42.46 -31.81
C GLU A 161 -0.77 -42.46 -32.22
N CYS A 162 -1.55 -41.53 -31.69
CA CYS A 162 -2.96 -41.35 -32.00
C CYS A 162 -3.15 -40.11 -32.86
N GLU A 163 -3.90 -40.22 -33.96
CA GLU A 163 -4.30 -39.11 -34.80
C GLU A 163 -5.83 -39.06 -34.87
N ILE A 164 -6.42 -37.96 -34.40
CA ILE A 164 -7.86 -37.68 -34.46
C ILE A 164 -8.07 -36.58 -35.50
N VAL A 165 -8.73 -36.92 -36.61
CA VAL A 165 -9.05 -35.98 -37.69
C VAL A 165 -10.52 -35.58 -37.60
N VAL A 166 -10.78 -34.31 -37.27
CA VAL A 166 -12.13 -33.74 -37.17
C VAL A 166 -12.52 -33.12 -38.53
N PRO A 167 -13.61 -33.56 -39.18
CA PRO A 167 -13.98 -33.07 -40.51
C PRO A 167 -14.54 -31.65 -40.43
N LEU A 168 -14.23 -30.76 -41.39
CA LEU A 168 -14.60 -29.33 -41.34
C LEU A 168 -16.10 -29.04 -41.12
N ALA A 169 -16.97 -29.96 -41.52
CA ALA A 169 -18.43 -29.87 -41.34
C ALA A 169 -18.92 -30.39 -39.96
N ALA A 170 -18.03 -30.91 -39.11
CA ALA A 170 -18.38 -31.44 -37.79
C ALA A 170 -18.99 -30.36 -36.89
N ASN A 171 -19.99 -30.78 -36.12
CA ASN A 171 -20.60 -29.99 -35.06
C ASN A 171 -20.55 -30.79 -33.75
N LEU A 172 -19.32 -31.03 -33.27
CA LEU A 172 -19.09 -31.75 -32.02
C LEU A 172 -19.50 -30.84 -30.85
N ALA A 173 -20.42 -31.32 -30.02
CA ALA A 173 -20.82 -30.58 -28.82
C ALA A 173 -19.68 -30.57 -27.81
N GLU A 174 -19.01 -31.70 -27.62
CA GLU A 174 -17.91 -31.83 -26.66
C GLU A 174 -16.91 -32.89 -27.11
N LEU A 175 -15.62 -32.59 -26.98
CA LEU A 175 -14.51 -33.52 -27.15
C LEU A 175 -13.73 -33.58 -25.84
N ILE A 176 -13.79 -34.71 -25.16
CA ILE A 176 -13.11 -34.98 -23.89
C ILE A 176 -11.94 -35.92 -24.16
N LEU A 177 -10.73 -35.50 -23.83
CA LEU A 177 -9.51 -36.30 -23.94
C LEU A 177 -8.98 -36.59 -22.53
N ARG A 178 -8.90 -37.87 -22.19
CA ARG A 178 -8.29 -38.36 -20.94
C ARG A 178 -7.02 -39.12 -21.28
N LEU A 179 -5.88 -38.56 -20.89
CA LEU A 179 -4.57 -39.01 -21.35
C LEU A 179 -3.69 -39.49 -20.17
N PRO A 180 -2.90 -40.55 -20.37
CA PRO A 180 -2.04 -41.11 -19.33
C PRO A 180 -0.83 -40.20 -19.04
N THR A 181 0.00 -40.60 -18.09
CA THR A 181 1.27 -39.92 -17.80
C THR A 181 2.22 -39.93 -19.02
N GLN A 182 3.09 -38.93 -19.08
CA GLN A 182 4.10 -38.74 -20.14
C GLN A 182 3.52 -38.61 -21.56
N THR A 183 2.30 -38.07 -21.68
CA THR A 183 1.66 -37.87 -22.98
C THR A 183 2.06 -36.53 -23.61
N ARG A 184 2.35 -36.52 -24.92
CA ARG A 184 2.43 -35.31 -25.73
C ARG A 184 1.15 -35.19 -26.54
N LEU A 185 0.30 -34.23 -26.20
CA LEU A 185 -0.89 -33.87 -26.97
C LEU A 185 -0.59 -32.64 -27.82
N GLU A 186 -0.87 -32.70 -29.12
CA GLU A 186 -0.77 -31.59 -30.06
C GLU A 186 -2.12 -31.41 -30.76
N VAL A 187 -2.86 -30.36 -30.40
CA VAL A 187 -4.14 -30.00 -31.01
C VAL A 187 -3.90 -28.81 -31.94
N VAL A 188 -4.03 -29.02 -33.26
CA VAL A 188 -3.62 -28.04 -34.26
C VAL A 188 -4.71 -27.79 -35.31
N HIS A 189 -4.85 -26.54 -35.72
CA HIS A 189 -5.68 -26.13 -36.86
C HIS A 189 -7.17 -26.48 -36.75
N ILE A 190 -7.76 -26.47 -35.56
CA ILE A 190 -9.22 -26.56 -35.40
C ILE A 190 -9.81 -25.18 -35.71
N ALA A 191 -10.18 -24.96 -36.98
CA ALA A 191 -10.72 -23.68 -37.46
C ALA A 191 -12.25 -23.64 -37.36
N ARG A 192 -12.82 -22.49 -36.97
CA ARG A 192 -14.26 -22.30 -36.64
C ARG A 192 -14.68 -23.18 -35.45
N PRO A 193 -15.77 -22.86 -34.71
CA PRO A 193 -16.16 -23.64 -33.53
C PRO A 193 -16.80 -24.98 -33.93
N MET A 194 -16.06 -25.83 -34.64
CA MET A 194 -16.41 -27.21 -34.98
C MET A 194 -16.55 -28.06 -33.70
N VAL A 195 -15.80 -27.67 -32.67
CA VAL A 195 -15.87 -28.22 -31.32
C VAL A 195 -16.42 -27.13 -30.41
N LYS A 196 -17.64 -27.31 -29.89
CA LYS A 196 -18.21 -26.34 -28.94
C LYS A 196 -17.44 -26.37 -27.63
N ARG A 197 -17.06 -27.55 -27.13
CA ARG A 197 -16.27 -27.70 -25.90
C ARG A 197 -15.11 -28.68 -26.10
N LEU A 198 -13.89 -28.24 -25.82
CA LEU A 198 -12.69 -29.07 -25.74
C LEU A 198 -12.31 -29.22 -24.26
N ASP A 199 -12.28 -30.46 -23.76
CA ASP A 199 -11.87 -30.78 -22.38
C ASP A 199 -10.69 -31.76 -22.44
N VAL A 200 -9.56 -31.42 -21.84
CA VAL A 200 -8.35 -32.25 -21.80
C VAL A 200 -7.93 -32.40 -20.36
N ALA A 201 -7.78 -33.64 -19.91
CA ALA A 201 -7.23 -33.97 -18.61
C ALA A 201 -6.02 -34.91 -18.77
N MET A 202 -4.90 -34.55 -18.15
CA MET A 202 -3.65 -35.29 -18.22
C MET A 202 -2.93 -35.27 -16.88
N ILE A 203 -2.40 -36.41 -16.45
CA ILE A 203 -1.64 -36.50 -15.20
C ILE A 203 -0.27 -35.85 -15.39
N ALA A 204 0.47 -36.25 -16.43
CA ALA A 204 1.77 -35.65 -16.72
C ALA A 204 2.05 -35.60 -18.23
N GLY A 205 2.76 -34.57 -18.70
CA GLY A 205 3.14 -34.47 -20.11
C GLY A 205 3.15 -33.06 -20.70
N THR A 206 2.94 -32.94 -22.01
CA THR A 206 2.87 -31.66 -22.72
C THR A 206 1.59 -31.55 -23.53
N VAL A 207 0.80 -30.50 -23.30
CA VAL A 207 -0.34 -30.13 -24.16
C VAL A 207 0.04 -28.91 -24.97
N ARG A 208 0.07 -29.05 -26.29
CA ARG A 208 0.26 -27.95 -27.23
C ARG A 208 -1.04 -27.68 -27.98
N LEU A 209 -1.53 -26.46 -27.89
CA LEU A 209 -2.69 -25.96 -28.61
C LEU A 209 -2.23 -24.90 -29.62
N ALA A 210 -2.45 -25.09 -30.92
CA ALA A 210 -2.10 -24.09 -31.92
C ALA A 210 -3.22 -23.86 -32.95
N ASN A 211 -3.63 -22.60 -33.12
CA ASN A 211 -4.68 -22.20 -34.07
C ASN A 211 -6.00 -22.94 -33.81
N ILE A 212 -6.51 -22.84 -32.58
CA ILE A 212 -7.74 -23.50 -32.14
C ILE A 212 -8.86 -22.47 -32.01
N SER A 213 -10.06 -22.83 -32.48
CA SER A 213 -11.30 -22.11 -32.24
C SER A 213 -12.33 -23.03 -31.60
N ALA A 214 -12.81 -22.69 -30.40
CA ALA A 214 -13.89 -23.42 -29.72
C ALA A 214 -14.82 -22.45 -28.98
N SER A 215 -15.95 -22.92 -28.44
CA SER A 215 -16.76 -22.06 -27.54
C SER A 215 -16.24 -22.09 -26.12
N LYS A 216 -15.88 -23.28 -25.63
CA LYS A 216 -15.29 -23.51 -24.30
C LYS A 216 -14.04 -24.38 -24.42
N ILE A 217 -13.00 -24.06 -23.64
CA ILE A 217 -11.77 -24.84 -23.58
C ILE A 217 -11.42 -25.07 -22.12
N ARG A 218 -11.14 -26.31 -21.75
CA ARG A 218 -10.64 -26.69 -20.43
C ARG A 218 -9.44 -27.61 -20.60
N ILE A 219 -8.29 -27.21 -20.07
CA ILE A 219 -7.07 -28.01 -20.12
C ILE A 219 -6.56 -28.14 -18.69
N ALA A 220 -6.43 -29.37 -18.20
CA ALA A 220 -5.89 -29.69 -16.89
C ALA A 220 -4.69 -30.63 -17.02
N VAL A 221 -3.53 -30.17 -16.54
CA VAL A 221 -2.28 -30.94 -16.48
C VAL A 221 -1.75 -30.92 -15.05
N ALA A 222 -1.64 -32.07 -14.40
CA ALA A 222 -1.14 -32.10 -13.03
C ALA A 222 0.37 -31.83 -12.95
N ASP A 223 1.18 -32.44 -13.81
CA ASP A 223 2.63 -32.20 -13.87
C ASP A 223 3.13 -32.10 -15.31
N GLY A 224 3.34 -30.89 -15.81
CA GLY A 224 3.74 -30.77 -17.21
C GLY A 224 3.74 -29.37 -17.80
N THR A 225 3.70 -29.34 -19.13
CA THR A 225 3.70 -28.09 -19.89
C THR A 225 2.37 -27.91 -20.63
N ILE A 226 1.75 -26.74 -20.49
CA ILE A 226 0.67 -26.28 -21.36
C ILE A 226 1.24 -25.16 -22.23
N ASP A 227 1.22 -25.33 -23.55
CA ASP A 227 1.60 -24.30 -24.52
C ASP A 227 0.42 -24.01 -25.45
N ALA A 228 -0.23 -22.85 -25.25
CA ALA A 228 -1.37 -22.41 -26.04
C ALA A 228 -1.00 -21.19 -26.89
N HIS A 229 -1.11 -21.32 -28.21
CA HIS A 229 -0.77 -20.28 -29.17
C HIS A 229 -1.92 -20.05 -30.16
N LYS A 230 -2.35 -18.79 -30.31
CA LYS A 230 -3.46 -18.42 -31.21
C LYS A 230 -4.73 -19.23 -30.95
N VAL A 231 -5.14 -19.26 -29.68
CA VAL A 231 -6.38 -19.90 -29.24
C VAL A 231 -7.48 -18.85 -29.14
N THR A 232 -8.61 -19.13 -29.80
CA THR A 232 -9.81 -18.31 -29.76
C THR A 232 -10.93 -19.09 -29.08
N ALA A 233 -11.52 -18.51 -28.04
CA ALA A 233 -12.69 -19.08 -27.37
C ALA A 233 -13.79 -18.03 -27.25
N THR A 234 -15.05 -18.37 -27.50
CA THR A 234 -16.14 -17.37 -27.42
C THR A 234 -16.71 -17.19 -26.01
N HIS A 235 -16.53 -18.17 -25.12
CA HIS A 235 -17.05 -18.14 -23.75
C HIS A 235 -15.92 -18.30 -22.73
N THR A 236 -15.81 -19.49 -22.12
CA THR A 236 -14.93 -19.75 -20.98
C THR A 236 -13.74 -20.57 -21.41
N THR A 237 -12.55 -20.12 -21.01
CA THR A 237 -11.30 -20.87 -21.14
C THR A 237 -10.69 -21.06 -19.77
N GLU A 238 -10.32 -22.28 -19.45
CA GLU A 238 -9.71 -22.65 -18.19
C GLU A 238 -8.43 -23.47 -18.44
N PHE A 239 -7.30 -22.96 -17.97
CA PHE A 239 -6.02 -23.65 -17.96
C PHE A 239 -5.61 -23.96 -16.52
N ILE A 240 -5.40 -25.23 -16.20
CA ILE A 240 -5.00 -25.71 -14.88
C ILE A 240 -3.67 -26.44 -15.03
N ALA A 241 -2.60 -25.90 -14.44
CA ALA A 241 -1.30 -26.56 -14.39
C ALA A 241 -0.85 -26.66 -12.92
N ILE A 242 -0.97 -27.84 -12.29
CA ILE A 242 -0.66 -27.96 -10.86
C ILE A 242 0.84 -27.75 -10.62
N ALA A 243 1.70 -28.34 -11.46
CA ALA A 243 3.14 -28.16 -11.51
C ALA A 243 3.65 -28.09 -12.96
N GLY A 244 4.83 -27.46 -13.16
CA GLY A 244 5.49 -27.34 -14.46
C GLY A 244 5.43 -25.94 -15.08
N GLN A 245 5.06 -25.82 -16.35
CA GLN A 245 5.06 -24.56 -17.10
C GLN A 245 3.74 -24.33 -17.84
N MET A 246 3.27 -23.10 -17.88
CA MET A 246 2.09 -22.69 -18.65
C MET A 246 2.46 -21.48 -19.50
N SER A 247 2.40 -21.61 -20.82
CA SER A 247 2.63 -20.55 -21.80
C SER A 247 1.35 -20.32 -22.61
N VAL A 248 0.80 -19.11 -22.56
CA VAL A 248 -0.41 -18.74 -23.32
C VAL A 248 -0.14 -17.46 -24.10
N SER A 249 -0.23 -17.53 -25.43
CA SER A 249 0.17 -16.42 -26.31
C SER A 249 -0.78 -16.16 -27.47
N GLN A 250 -1.02 -14.88 -27.74
CA GLN A 250 -1.87 -14.42 -28.86
C GLN A 250 -3.29 -14.98 -28.80
N CYS A 251 -3.91 -14.98 -27.62
CA CYS A 251 -5.20 -15.61 -27.37
C CYS A 251 -6.33 -14.58 -27.26
N ALA A 252 -7.48 -14.88 -27.85
CA ALA A 252 -8.71 -14.10 -27.75
C ALA A 252 -9.79 -14.93 -27.07
N LEU A 253 -9.97 -14.74 -25.75
CA LEU A 253 -10.78 -15.58 -24.88
C LEU A 253 -12.02 -14.77 -24.45
N GLY A 254 -13.07 -14.79 -25.27
CA GLY A 254 -14.26 -13.94 -25.25
C GLY A 254 -14.70 -13.43 -23.87
N LYS A 255 -15.29 -14.31 -23.03
CA LYS A 255 -15.88 -13.88 -21.75
C LYS A 255 -14.95 -14.05 -20.56
N THR A 256 -14.39 -15.24 -20.37
CA THR A 256 -13.65 -15.54 -19.13
C THR A 256 -12.45 -16.41 -19.42
N ALA A 257 -11.27 -15.95 -18.99
CA ALA A 257 -10.03 -16.70 -18.98
C ALA A 257 -9.62 -17.00 -17.52
N ARG A 258 -9.51 -18.27 -17.15
CA ARG A 258 -9.09 -18.72 -15.83
C ARG A 258 -7.75 -19.46 -15.95
N PHE A 259 -6.79 -19.06 -15.13
CA PHE A 259 -5.46 -19.68 -15.04
C PHE A 259 -5.25 -20.11 -13.58
N ASN A 260 -5.15 -21.41 -13.34
CA ASN A 260 -4.90 -21.96 -12.01
C ASN A 260 -3.57 -22.72 -12.03
N ALA A 261 -2.58 -22.18 -11.32
CA ALA A 261 -1.21 -22.66 -11.38
C ALA A 261 -0.52 -22.62 -10.01
N PRO A 262 -0.92 -23.49 -9.06
CA PRO A 262 -0.43 -23.42 -7.68
C PRO A 262 1.10 -23.52 -7.59
N ARG A 263 1.75 -24.33 -8.43
CA ARG A 263 3.21 -24.49 -8.49
C ARG A 263 3.82 -24.42 -9.90
N ALA A 264 3.04 -24.09 -10.93
CA ALA A 264 3.51 -23.99 -12.31
C ALA A 264 3.80 -22.53 -12.70
N ASN A 265 4.96 -22.26 -13.30
CA ASN A 265 5.24 -20.90 -13.79
C ASN A 265 4.29 -20.56 -14.93
N VAL A 266 3.72 -19.36 -14.91
CA VAL A 266 2.74 -18.92 -15.92
C VAL A 266 3.30 -17.74 -16.69
N SER A 267 3.30 -17.85 -18.01
CA SER A 267 3.63 -16.78 -18.95
C SER A 267 2.46 -16.54 -19.89
N VAL A 268 1.79 -15.40 -19.76
CA VAL A 268 0.67 -14.97 -20.60
C VAL A 268 1.06 -13.74 -21.42
N CYS A 269 0.89 -13.77 -22.74
CA CYS A 269 1.30 -12.67 -23.62
C CYS A 269 0.28 -12.38 -24.73
N ASN A 270 -0.09 -11.12 -24.94
CA ASN A 270 -1.09 -10.71 -25.95
C ASN A 270 -2.43 -11.43 -25.75
N LEU A 271 -3.02 -11.25 -24.56
CA LEU A 271 -4.32 -11.86 -24.18
C LEU A 271 -5.43 -10.81 -24.27
N SER A 272 -6.59 -11.18 -24.81
CA SER A 272 -7.81 -10.36 -24.76
C SER A 272 -8.98 -11.18 -24.21
N ALA A 273 -9.69 -10.67 -23.20
CA ALA A 273 -10.89 -11.31 -22.61
C ALA A 273 -11.78 -10.27 -21.90
N ASP A 274 -13.05 -10.54 -21.62
CA ASP A 274 -13.82 -9.66 -20.72
C ASP A 274 -13.30 -9.75 -19.27
N THR A 275 -13.08 -10.98 -18.78
CA THR A 275 -12.59 -11.25 -17.42
C THR A 275 -11.38 -12.19 -17.44
N VAL A 276 -10.33 -11.82 -16.72
CA VAL A 276 -9.13 -12.65 -16.51
C VAL A 276 -8.96 -12.92 -15.02
N SER A 277 -8.87 -14.19 -14.64
CA SER A 277 -8.59 -14.62 -13.26
C SER A 277 -7.37 -15.52 -13.24
N MET A 278 -6.38 -15.16 -12.42
CA MET A 278 -5.14 -15.91 -12.24
C MET A 278 -4.93 -16.23 -10.77
N GLN A 279 -4.72 -17.51 -10.46
CA GLN A 279 -4.45 -17.99 -9.12
C GLN A 279 -3.16 -18.80 -9.09
N SER A 280 -2.25 -18.45 -8.17
CA SER A 280 -1.01 -19.16 -7.91
C SER A 280 -0.68 -19.15 -6.42
N THR A 281 0.08 -20.14 -5.95
CA THR A 281 0.57 -20.19 -4.57
C THR A 281 2.07 -19.93 -4.52
N GLN A 282 2.87 -20.60 -5.37
CA GLN A 282 4.33 -20.56 -5.34
C GLN A 282 4.97 -20.18 -6.68
N SER A 283 4.17 -19.86 -7.69
CA SER A 283 4.69 -19.74 -9.05
C SER A 283 4.95 -18.32 -9.51
N THR A 284 5.93 -18.18 -10.41
CA THR A 284 6.15 -16.90 -11.07
C THR A 284 5.03 -16.65 -12.08
N LEU A 285 4.36 -15.50 -11.95
CA LEU A 285 3.34 -15.03 -12.89
C LEU A 285 3.93 -13.91 -13.74
N LEU A 286 4.06 -14.14 -15.05
CA LEU A 286 4.47 -13.15 -16.03
C LEU A 286 3.32 -12.89 -17.01
N VAL A 287 2.75 -11.69 -16.97
CA VAL A 287 1.66 -11.27 -17.86
C VAL A 287 2.11 -10.06 -18.64
N ARG A 288 2.02 -10.11 -19.97
CA ARG A 288 2.41 -9.02 -20.86
C ARG A 288 1.32 -8.71 -21.87
N LYS A 289 1.01 -7.43 -22.08
CA LYS A 289 0.07 -6.98 -23.13
C LYS A 289 -1.28 -7.69 -23.01
N ALA A 290 -1.84 -7.75 -21.81
CA ALA A 290 -3.17 -8.32 -21.59
C ALA A 290 -4.20 -7.19 -21.48
N THR A 291 -5.34 -7.36 -22.16
CA THR A 291 -6.45 -6.41 -22.14
C THR A 291 -7.72 -7.11 -21.67
N ALA A 292 -8.36 -6.59 -20.62
CA ALA A 292 -9.66 -7.07 -20.18
C ALA A 292 -10.51 -5.99 -19.53
N LYS A 293 -11.78 -6.25 -19.22
CA LYS A 293 -12.55 -5.34 -18.34
C LYS A 293 -12.08 -5.52 -16.89
N ILE A 294 -11.97 -6.77 -16.45
CA ILE A 294 -11.58 -7.11 -15.09
C ILE A 294 -10.40 -8.09 -15.12
N ILE A 295 -9.34 -7.76 -14.39
CA ILE A 295 -8.19 -8.65 -14.17
C ILE A 295 -8.03 -8.85 -12.66
N THR A 296 -8.07 -10.11 -12.23
CA THR A 296 -7.83 -10.51 -10.85
C THR A 296 -6.63 -11.45 -10.80
N VAL A 297 -5.63 -11.10 -10.00
CA VAL A 297 -4.42 -11.89 -9.77
C VAL A 297 -4.28 -12.16 -8.28
N ASN A 298 -4.22 -13.43 -7.90
CA ASN A 298 -3.94 -13.86 -6.54
C ASN A 298 -2.69 -14.74 -6.52
N CYS A 299 -1.62 -14.28 -5.86
CA CYS A 299 -0.36 -15.03 -5.76
C CYS A 299 0.28 -14.91 -4.37
N ASN A 300 0.38 -16.03 -3.64
CA ASN A 300 0.86 -15.97 -2.26
C ASN A 300 2.38 -15.71 -2.16
N HIS A 301 3.19 -16.52 -2.85
CA HIS A 301 4.65 -16.55 -2.66
C HIS A 301 5.49 -16.35 -3.93
N GLY A 302 4.91 -16.45 -5.12
CA GLY A 302 5.66 -16.29 -6.37
C GLY A 302 5.59 -14.90 -6.97
N SER A 303 6.69 -14.38 -7.52
CA SER A 303 6.73 -13.02 -8.06
C SER A 303 5.70 -12.78 -9.16
N VAL A 304 5.07 -11.60 -9.15
CA VAL A 304 4.05 -11.19 -10.11
C VAL A 304 4.60 -10.06 -10.98
N THR A 305 4.69 -10.25 -12.29
CA THR A 305 5.08 -9.21 -13.26
C THR A 305 3.95 -8.99 -14.26
N LEU A 306 3.48 -7.75 -14.35
CA LEU A 306 2.30 -7.32 -15.09
C LEU A 306 2.67 -6.15 -16.02
N ASP A 307 3.20 -6.42 -17.21
CA ASP A 307 3.70 -5.37 -18.11
C ASP A 307 2.67 -5.01 -19.19
N ASN A 308 2.40 -3.71 -19.35
CA ASN A 308 1.48 -3.16 -20.35
C ASN A 308 0.08 -3.80 -20.26
N ILE A 309 -0.50 -3.76 -19.07
CA ILE A 309 -1.83 -4.33 -18.79
C ILE A 309 -2.90 -3.26 -18.99
N GLY A 310 -3.92 -3.52 -19.81
CA GLY A 310 -5.09 -2.66 -19.96
C GLY A 310 -6.31 -3.25 -19.25
N ALA A 311 -6.85 -2.58 -18.24
CA ALA A 311 -8.05 -3.01 -17.55
C ALA A 311 -9.02 -1.87 -17.19
N GLU A 312 -10.32 -2.15 -17.07
CA GLU A 312 -11.19 -1.22 -16.33
C GLU A 312 -10.88 -1.34 -14.84
N SER A 313 -10.81 -2.57 -14.32
CA SER A 313 -10.49 -2.89 -12.93
C SER A 313 -9.35 -3.92 -12.85
N LEU A 314 -8.29 -3.59 -12.11
CA LEU A 314 -7.16 -4.47 -11.82
C LEU A 314 -7.07 -4.72 -10.31
N ASN A 315 -7.21 -5.98 -9.90
CA ASN A 315 -7.09 -6.43 -8.52
C ASN A 315 -5.91 -7.39 -8.39
N VAL A 316 -4.89 -7.03 -7.63
CA VAL A 316 -3.69 -7.84 -7.41
C VAL A 316 -3.50 -8.06 -5.92
N ARG A 317 -3.50 -9.33 -5.50
CA ARG A 317 -3.29 -9.72 -4.11
C ARG A 317 -2.09 -10.62 -4.00
N THR A 318 -1.17 -10.27 -3.10
CA THR A 318 -0.02 -11.11 -2.75
C THR A 318 0.23 -11.11 -1.24
N GLU A 319 0.68 -12.23 -0.71
CA GLU A 319 1.11 -12.30 0.70
C GLU A 319 2.56 -11.84 0.83
N THR A 320 3.47 -12.47 0.09
CA THR A 320 4.93 -12.29 0.25
C THR A 320 5.66 -11.98 -1.06
N ALA A 321 4.94 -11.98 -2.18
CA ALA A 321 5.52 -11.95 -3.50
C ALA A 321 5.62 -10.54 -4.09
N PRO A 322 6.78 -10.13 -4.65
CA PRO A 322 6.92 -8.82 -5.25
C PRO A 322 6.02 -8.67 -6.47
N ILE A 323 5.44 -7.48 -6.62
CA ILE A 323 4.59 -7.08 -7.74
C ILE A 323 5.37 -6.06 -8.58
N ARG A 324 5.54 -6.35 -9.87
CA ARG A 324 6.20 -5.45 -10.83
C ARG A 324 5.29 -5.18 -12.03
N GLY A 325 5.35 -4.00 -12.65
CA GLY A 325 4.63 -3.84 -13.91
C GLY A 325 4.40 -2.43 -14.44
N SER A 326 3.63 -2.37 -15.52
CA SER A 326 3.02 -1.16 -16.04
C SER A 326 1.55 -1.41 -16.39
N TRP A 327 0.67 -0.52 -15.95
CA TRP A 327 -0.77 -0.75 -15.95
C TRP A 327 -1.49 0.48 -16.48
N SER A 328 -2.49 0.27 -17.33
CA SER A 328 -3.45 1.26 -17.80
C SER A 328 -4.82 0.91 -17.24
N VAL A 329 -5.31 1.68 -16.26
CA VAL A 329 -6.59 1.41 -15.56
C VAL A 329 -7.59 2.55 -15.74
N SER A 330 -8.86 2.23 -16.05
CA SER A 330 -9.90 3.25 -16.27
C SER A 330 -10.95 3.38 -15.15
N ARG A 331 -11.01 2.45 -14.18
CA ARG A 331 -11.93 2.53 -13.03
C ARG A 331 -11.26 2.29 -11.68
N SER A 332 -10.56 1.17 -11.50
CA SER A 332 -10.01 0.83 -10.18
C SER A 332 -8.71 0.04 -10.25
N LEU A 333 -7.76 0.39 -9.38
CA LEU A 333 -6.56 -0.37 -9.11
C LEU A 333 -6.51 -0.70 -7.62
N ASP A 334 -6.66 -1.99 -7.28
CA ASP A 334 -6.53 -2.52 -5.92
C ASP A 334 -5.30 -3.43 -5.87
N ILE A 335 -4.23 -2.95 -5.22
CA ILE A 335 -3.02 -3.74 -4.97
C ILE A 335 -2.89 -3.96 -3.46
N ALA A 336 -2.98 -5.20 -3.03
CA ALA A 336 -2.74 -5.61 -1.65
C ALA A 336 -1.49 -6.51 -1.59
N ALA A 337 -0.47 -6.05 -0.86
CA ALA A 337 0.74 -6.82 -0.59
C ALA A 337 1.01 -6.82 0.93
N GLN A 338 0.99 -8.00 1.56
CA GLN A 338 1.20 -8.07 3.01
C GLN A 338 2.67 -7.82 3.39
N CYS A 339 3.62 -8.42 2.66
CA CYS A 339 5.05 -8.38 2.97
C CYS A 339 5.93 -8.22 1.72
N ALA A 340 5.46 -7.54 0.67
CA ALA A 340 6.13 -7.55 -0.62
C ALA A 340 6.33 -6.17 -1.27
N ILE A 341 7.36 -6.09 -2.12
CA ILE A 341 7.71 -4.89 -2.89
C ILE A 341 6.72 -4.73 -4.05
N ILE A 342 6.08 -3.57 -4.12
CA ILE A 342 5.31 -3.13 -5.28
C ILE A 342 6.19 -2.13 -6.05
N HIS A 343 6.37 -2.35 -7.35
CA HIS A 343 7.10 -1.44 -8.24
C HIS A 343 6.36 -1.37 -9.58
N GLY A 344 5.86 -0.20 -9.97
CA GLY A 344 5.36 -0.06 -11.33
C GLY A 344 4.81 1.31 -11.70
N GLN A 345 4.53 1.43 -13.00
CA GLN A 345 4.00 2.64 -13.61
C GLN A 345 2.50 2.48 -13.84
N VAL A 346 1.69 3.32 -13.19
CA VAL A 346 0.24 3.39 -13.46
C VAL A 346 -0.04 4.55 -14.40
N ASP A 347 -0.59 4.24 -15.58
CA ASP A 347 -1.32 5.19 -16.41
C ASP A 347 -2.82 5.04 -16.09
N ILE A 348 -3.49 6.14 -15.79
CA ILE A 348 -4.90 6.14 -15.42
C ILE A 348 -5.68 6.63 -16.65
N SER A 349 -6.92 6.22 -16.93
CA SER A 349 -7.67 6.78 -18.10
C SER A 349 -9.15 7.11 -17.85
N GLY A 350 -9.67 7.03 -16.62
CA GLY A 350 -11.08 7.33 -16.31
C GLY A 350 -11.30 8.37 -15.20
N SER A 351 -12.36 9.18 -15.33
CA SER A 351 -12.65 10.38 -14.52
C SER A 351 -12.78 10.14 -13.01
N ASP A 352 -13.03 8.89 -12.59
CA ASP A 352 -13.22 8.49 -11.19
C ASP A 352 -12.30 7.31 -10.83
N THR A 353 -11.02 7.38 -11.17
CA THR A 353 -10.11 6.27 -10.85
C THR A 353 -9.63 6.32 -9.41
N ARG A 354 -9.71 5.17 -8.73
CA ARG A 354 -9.18 4.98 -7.38
C ARG A 354 -7.96 4.06 -7.42
N VAL A 355 -6.85 4.51 -6.84
CA VAL A 355 -5.66 3.68 -6.61
C VAL A 355 -5.59 3.37 -5.12
N PHE A 356 -5.70 2.08 -4.80
CA PHE A 356 -5.59 1.55 -3.45
C PHE A 356 -4.32 0.72 -3.35
N ALA A 357 -3.42 1.13 -2.45
CA ALA A 357 -2.23 0.38 -2.10
C ALA A 357 -2.22 0.11 -0.59
N LYS A 358 -2.17 -1.17 -0.21
CA LYS A 358 -2.09 -1.62 1.19
C LYS A 358 -0.73 -2.25 1.44
N THR A 359 0.00 -1.72 2.43
CA THR A 359 1.31 -2.24 2.86
C THR A 359 1.35 -2.40 4.38
N ASN A 360 2.06 -3.42 4.88
CA ASN A 360 2.27 -3.62 6.32
C ASN A 360 3.77 -3.47 6.65
N ASN A 361 4.11 -2.68 7.67
CA ASN A 361 5.44 -2.59 8.30
C ASN A 361 6.57 -1.85 7.55
N TRP A 362 6.28 -0.97 6.59
CA TRP A 362 7.32 -0.23 5.86
C TRP A 362 7.12 1.29 5.95
N PRO A 363 8.21 2.09 5.98
CA PRO A 363 8.12 3.54 5.98
C PRO A 363 7.56 4.08 4.67
N LEU A 364 6.85 5.22 4.74
CA LEU A 364 6.16 5.83 3.61
C LEU A 364 6.73 7.23 3.35
N GLN A 365 7.27 7.44 2.16
CA GLN A 365 7.58 8.74 1.59
C GLN A 365 6.47 9.11 0.59
N LEU A 366 5.91 10.30 0.70
CA LEU A 366 4.89 10.81 -0.23
C LEU A 366 5.44 12.07 -0.88
N SER A 367 5.54 12.09 -2.20
CA SER A 367 6.01 13.24 -2.97
C SER A 367 5.05 13.59 -4.09
N VAL A 368 4.86 14.89 -4.31
CA VAL A 368 4.18 15.43 -5.50
C VAL A 368 5.17 16.31 -6.23
N ASN A 369 5.18 16.24 -7.56
CA ASN A 369 6.04 17.11 -8.35
C ASN A 369 5.83 18.60 -7.98
N LYS A 370 6.92 19.37 -7.93
CA LYS A 370 7.01 20.75 -7.41
C LYS A 370 6.11 21.75 -8.15
N ASP A 371 5.71 21.43 -9.38
CA ASP A 371 4.91 22.30 -10.24
C ASP A 371 3.39 22.21 -10.01
N TYR A 372 2.95 21.49 -8.96
CA TYR A 372 1.54 21.16 -8.75
C TYR A 372 0.83 22.06 -7.73
N LYS A 373 -0.37 22.57 -8.08
CA LYS A 373 -1.07 23.63 -7.34
C LYS A 373 -1.98 23.19 -6.17
N GLY A 374 -2.26 21.91 -5.96
CA GLY A 374 -3.17 21.50 -4.86
C GLY A 374 -2.97 20.08 -4.37
N SER A 375 -2.05 19.86 -3.43
CA SER A 375 -1.76 18.54 -2.85
C SER A 375 -2.09 18.51 -1.36
N SER A 376 -3.18 17.85 -0.98
CA SER A 376 -3.50 17.62 0.43
C SER A 376 -2.99 16.27 0.90
N LEU A 377 -2.64 16.17 2.18
CA LEU A 377 -2.32 14.91 2.84
C LEU A 377 -3.10 14.86 4.14
N ILE A 378 -3.93 13.83 4.27
CA ILE A 378 -4.73 13.55 5.46
C ILE A 378 -4.26 12.21 6.03
N VAL A 379 -3.92 12.19 7.31
CA VAL A 379 -3.67 10.95 8.05
C VAL A 379 -4.78 10.77 9.07
N GLU A 380 -5.55 9.69 8.93
CA GLU A 380 -6.77 9.43 9.71
C GLU A 380 -6.86 7.97 10.14
N HIS A 381 -7.72 7.66 11.12
CA HIS A 381 -7.99 6.28 11.46
C HIS A 381 -8.67 5.52 10.32
N ASP A 382 -8.24 4.29 10.10
CA ASP A 382 -8.97 3.38 9.25
C ASP A 382 -10.27 2.97 9.93
N THR A 383 -11.38 3.26 9.25
CA THR A 383 -12.73 2.86 9.68
C THR A 383 -13.03 1.41 9.33
N ASP A 384 -12.26 0.82 8.42
CA ASP A 384 -12.38 -0.59 8.07
C ASP A 384 -11.81 -1.45 9.19
N SER A 385 -12.70 -2.14 9.90
CA SER A 385 -12.33 -3.03 10.99
C SER A 385 -11.41 -4.16 10.54
N THR A 386 -11.37 -4.52 9.26
CA THR A 386 -10.48 -5.59 8.76
C THR A 386 -9.02 -5.16 8.65
N ASN A 387 -8.72 -3.86 8.70
CA ASN A 387 -7.38 -3.30 8.56
C ASN A 387 -6.69 -3.14 9.93
N HIS A 388 -6.49 -4.25 10.64
CA HIS A 388 -5.95 -4.25 12.01
C HIS A 388 -4.44 -3.94 12.11
N SER A 389 -3.66 -4.19 11.06
CA SER A 389 -2.19 -4.16 11.12
C SER A 389 -1.53 -3.48 9.92
N SER A 390 -2.32 -2.83 9.08
CA SER A 390 -1.91 -2.31 7.79
C SER A 390 -2.08 -0.81 7.70
N VAL A 391 -1.13 -0.12 7.09
CA VAL A 391 -1.33 1.28 6.70
C VAL A 391 -1.82 1.29 5.26
N VAL A 392 -2.97 1.92 5.04
CA VAL A 392 -3.59 2.04 3.74
C VAL A 392 -3.28 3.42 3.18
N VAL A 393 -2.72 3.48 1.98
CA VAL A 393 -2.44 4.74 1.31
C VAL A 393 -3.34 4.85 0.10
N THR A 394 -4.15 5.90 0.06
CA THR A 394 -5.01 6.24 -1.07
C THR A 394 -4.52 7.55 -1.67
N ALA A 395 -4.31 7.60 -2.98
CA ALA A 395 -4.08 8.84 -3.71
C ALA A 395 -5.31 9.13 -4.58
N GLU A 396 -6.04 10.20 -4.24
CA GLU A 396 -7.19 10.68 -5.00
C GLU A 396 -6.75 11.86 -5.86
N VAL A 397 -6.79 11.69 -7.19
CA VAL A 397 -6.49 12.78 -8.13
C VAL A 397 -7.80 13.22 -8.77
N SER A 398 -8.12 14.50 -8.66
CA SER A 398 -9.31 15.12 -9.26
C SER A 398 -8.90 16.31 -10.13
N SER A 399 -9.55 16.47 -11.28
CA SER A 399 -9.31 17.59 -12.19
C SER A 399 -10.60 18.03 -12.87
N GLN A 400 -10.63 19.29 -13.31
CA GLN A 400 -11.66 19.78 -14.22
C GLN A 400 -11.48 19.25 -15.65
N LEU A 401 -10.29 18.73 -15.99
CA LEU A 401 -10.01 18.14 -17.27
C LEU A 401 -10.39 16.66 -17.28
N SER A 402 -11.14 16.24 -18.30
CA SER A 402 -11.53 14.84 -18.49
C SER A 402 -10.35 13.92 -18.84
N ASP A 403 -9.22 14.48 -19.30
CA ASP A 403 -8.04 13.76 -19.76
C ASP A 403 -6.85 13.82 -18.76
N ILE A 404 -7.09 14.24 -17.52
CA ILE A 404 -6.04 14.30 -16.48
C ILE A 404 -5.37 12.95 -16.25
N ASN A 405 -6.15 11.90 -16.46
CA ASN A 405 -5.80 10.52 -16.19
C ASN A 405 -4.64 10.07 -17.07
N ASP A 406 -4.73 10.31 -18.39
CA ASP A 406 -3.69 9.91 -19.37
C ASP A 406 -2.35 10.64 -19.15
N ARG A 407 -2.33 11.57 -18.19
CA ARG A 407 -1.26 12.54 -17.96
C ARG A 407 -0.74 12.54 -16.53
N CYS A 408 -1.36 11.75 -15.65
CA CYS A 408 -0.96 11.53 -14.27
C CYS A 408 -0.29 10.16 -14.17
N THR A 409 0.92 10.12 -13.62
CA THR A 409 1.62 8.88 -13.29
C THR A 409 1.85 8.85 -11.79
N ILE A 410 1.27 7.84 -11.15
CA ILE A 410 1.51 7.53 -9.73
C ILE A 410 2.50 6.38 -9.70
N THR A 411 3.70 6.62 -9.18
CA THR A 411 4.68 5.56 -8.92
C THR A 411 4.75 5.30 -7.42
N MET A 412 5.00 4.05 -7.06
CA MET A 412 5.31 3.66 -5.69
C MET A 412 6.56 2.79 -5.74
N GLU A 413 7.67 3.31 -5.22
CA GLU A 413 8.99 2.68 -5.34
C GLU A 413 9.74 2.75 -4.00
N PRO A 414 10.44 1.69 -3.57
CA PRO A 414 11.34 1.79 -2.43
C PRO A 414 12.52 2.70 -2.79
N ASN A 415 12.80 3.71 -1.96
CA ASN A 415 13.97 4.57 -2.10
C ASN A 415 15.23 3.89 -1.53
N ASP A 416 16.39 4.55 -1.66
CA ASP A 416 17.69 4.06 -1.13
C ASP A 416 17.72 3.87 0.40
N ARG A 417 16.69 4.36 1.12
CA ARG A 417 16.52 4.22 2.57
C ARG A 417 15.56 3.08 2.96
N GLY A 418 15.00 2.37 1.99
CA GLY A 418 13.99 1.32 2.21
C GLY A 418 12.62 1.87 2.58
N GLU A 419 12.34 3.15 2.31
CA GLU A 419 11.04 3.80 2.47
C GLU A 419 10.28 3.73 1.13
N TYR A 420 8.98 3.45 1.15
CA TYR A 420 8.14 3.49 -0.05
C TYR A 420 7.85 4.93 -0.45
N GLU A 421 8.46 5.41 -1.52
CA GLU A 421 8.13 6.67 -2.16
C GLU A 421 6.92 6.52 -3.07
N VAL A 422 5.78 7.08 -2.68
CA VAL A 422 4.64 7.33 -3.56
C VAL A 422 4.84 8.70 -4.20
N LEU A 423 5.21 8.71 -5.47
CA LEU A 423 5.38 9.92 -6.27
C LEU A 423 4.17 10.09 -7.21
N VAL A 424 3.46 11.21 -7.08
CA VAL A 424 2.45 11.62 -8.05
C VAL A 424 3.06 12.65 -8.98
N SER A 425 3.23 12.27 -10.24
CA SER A 425 3.84 13.08 -11.29
C SER A 425 2.84 13.37 -12.41
N PHE A 426 2.95 14.55 -13.02
CA PHE A 426 2.11 14.97 -14.15
C PHE A 426 3.02 15.39 -15.31
N ARG A 427 2.69 14.98 -16.54
CA ARG A 427 3.55 15.20 -17.73
C ARG A 427 3.48 16.61 -18.34
N TRP A 428 3.02 17.66 -17.64
CA TRP A 428 2.65 18.94 -18.24
C TRP A 428 3.22 20.20 -17.56
N SER A 429 3.57 21.21 -18.37
CA SER A 429 4.03 22.54 -17.94
C SER A 429 2.90 23.58 -17.77
N LEU A 430 1.68 23.29 -18.24
CA LEU A 430 0.53 24.20 -18.20
C LEU A 430 -0.45 23.93 -17.03
N LEU A 431 -0.05 23.12 -16.05
CA LEU A 431 -0.84 22.87 -14.81
C LEU A 431 -1.22 24.15 -14.06
N ASN A 432 -0.55 25.26 -14.34
CA ASN A 432 -0.90 26.56 -13.81
C ASN A 432 -2.30 27.04 -14.23
N VAL A 433 -2.90 26.50 -15.29
CA VAL A 433 -4.18 26.98 -15.86
C VAL A 433 -5.40 26.25 -15.28
N PHE A 434 -5.27 24.98 -14.88
CA PHE A 434 -6.41 24.15 -14.46
C PHE A 434 -6.29 23.72 -12.99
N SER A 435 -7.41 23.73 -12.26
CA SER A 435 -7.46 23.28 -10.86
C SER A 435 -7.43 21.75 -10.79
N THR A 436 -6.22 21.20 -10.70
CA THR A 436 -6.03 19.78 -10.36
C THR A 436 -5.74 19.69 -8.86
N ARG A 437 -6.40 18.76 -8.17
CA ARG A 437 -6.16 18.46 -6.76
C ARG A 437 -5.75 16.99 -6.58
N CYS A 438 -4.71 16.78 -5.81
CA CYS A 438 -4.24 15.48 -5.36
C CYS A 438 -4.45 15.42 -3.85
N LYS A 439 -5.09 14.37 -3.36
CA LYS A 439 -5.33 14.15 -1.94
C LYS A 439 -4.78 12.78 -1.58
N PHE A 440 -3.74 12.77 -0.76
CA PHE A 440 -3.27 11.56 -0.11
C PHE A 440 -4.08 11.34 1.15
N ILE A 441 -4.59 10.13 1.32
CA ILE A 441 -5.23 9.69 2.55
C ILE A 441 -4.46 8.49 3.05
N VAL A 442 -3.78 8.66 4.19
CA VAL A 442 -3.08 7.60 4.89
C VAL A 442 -3.97 7.14 6.03
N ARG A 443 -4.57 5.97 5.90
CA ARG A 443 -5.41 5.38 6.95
C ARG A 443 -4.59 4.43 7.79
N VAL A 444 -4.69 4.61 9.10
CA VAL A 444 -3.91 3.88 10.08
C VAL A 444 -4.81 3.11 11.05
N PRO A 445 -4.46 1.89 11.48
CA PRO A 445 -5.36 1.05 12.29
C PRO A 445 -5.81 1.72 13.59
N ALA A 446 -7.10 1.63 13.90
CA ALA A 446 -7.68 2.30 15.08
C ALA A 446 -7.44 1.56 16.41
N LEU A 447 -7.29 0.24 16.41
CA LEU A 447 -7.34 -0.57 17.63
C LEU A 447 -5.97 -1.04 18.14
N ALA A 448 -4.94 -1.00 17.30
CA ALA A 448 -3.61 -1.49 17.65
C ALA A 448 -2.71 -0.33 18.07
N THR A 449 -1.94 -0.50 19.14
CA THR A 449 -0.79 0.38 19.40
C THR A 449 0.31 0.03 18.43
N ILE A 450 0.63 0.93 17.51
CA ILE A 450 1.58 0.67 16.42
C ILE A 450 2.78 1.62 16.56
N VAL A 451 3.98 1.05 16.48
CA VAL A 451 5.19 1.83 16.21
C VAL A 451 5.35 1.91 14.71
N HIS A 452 5.09 3.10 14.14
CA HIS A 452 5.17 3.31 12.70
C HIS A 452 6.57 3.84 12.35
N PRO A 453 7.29 3.24 11.37
CA PRO A 453 8.66 3.63 11.05
C PRO A 453 8.80 5.09 10.60
N GLY A 454 7.75 5.64 10.01
CA GLY A 454 7.61 7.08 9.82
C GLY A 454 6.88 7.49 8.55
N ILE A 455 6.59 8.78 8.46
CA ILE A 455 6.03 9.41 7.26
C ILE A 455 6.92 10.58 6.88
N ARG A 456 7.38 10.59 5.63
CA ARG A 456 8.02 11.77 5.02
C ARG A 456 7.11 12.31 3.94
N ALA A 457 6.80 13.59 3.99
CA ALA A 457 5.90 14.19 3.00
C ALA A 457 6.47 15.50 2.44
N GLU A 458 6.58 15.56 1.12
CA GLU A 458 6.87 16.80 0.39
C GLU A 458 5.61 17.19 -0.43
N VAL A 459 4.77 18.05 0.15
CA VAL A 459 3.48 18.46 -0.43
C VAL A 459 3.46 19.96 -0.69
N CYS A 460 3.10 20.40 -1.87
CA CYS A 460 3.41 21.77 -2.30
C CYS A 460 2.34 22.80 -1.94
N ASN A 461 1.04 22.43 -1.90
CA ASN A 461 -0.07 23.38 -1.75
C ASN A 461 -1.31 22.77 -1.09
N ASP A 462 -2.14 23.59 -0.39
CA ASP A 462 -3.41 23.27 0.29
C ASP A 462 -3.28 22.94 1.79
N HIS A 463 -3.43 21.68 2.20
CA HIS A 463 -3.53 21.30 3.60
C HIS A 463 -2.86 19.95 3.91
N TYR A 464 -2.05 19.93 4.96
CA TYR A 464 -1.61 18.72 5.64
C TYR A 464 -2.37 18.63 6.97
N GLY A 465 -3.12 17.55 7.16
CA GLY A 465 -3.89 17.30 8.38
C GLY A 465 -3.56 15.92 8.95
N MET A 466 -3.22 15.86 10.23
CA MET A 466 -3.08 14.62 10.99
C MET A 466 -3.80 14.79 12.31
N GLY A 467 -4.81 13.96 12.57
CA GLY A 467 -5.72 14.16 13.69
C GLY A 467 -6.13 12.86 14.39
N HIS A 468 -6.20 12.92 15.72
CA HIS A 468 -6.76 11.88 16.57
C HIS A 468 -6.07 10.51 16.43
N LEU A 469 -4.73 10.46 16.52
CA LEU A 469 -3.94 9.23 16.39
C LEU A 469 -3.19 8.84 17.69
N PRO A 470 -3.87 8.72 18.85
CA PRO A 470 -3.21 8.52 20.15
C PRO A 470 -2.51 7.16 20.27
N ASN A 471 -2.94 6.16 19.50
CA ASN A 471 -2.42 4.80 19.53
C ASN A 471 -1.23 4.57 18.58
N ILE A 472 -0.75 5.59 17.86
CA ILE A 472 0.34 5.42 16.90
C ILE A 472 1.52 6.26 17.33
N ASN A 473 2.68 5.62 17.40
CA ASN A 473 3.94 6.26 17.72
C ASN A 473 4.84 6.25 16.46
N PHE A 474 4.99 7.42 15.82
CA PHE A 474 5.83 7.56 14.63
C PHE A 474 7.30 7.70 15.00
N SER A 475 8.20 6.83 14.52
CA SER A 475 9.64 7.02 14.72
C SER A 475 10.13 8.31 14.05
N VAL A 476 9.66 8.61 12.84
CA VAL A 476 9.94 9.87 12.15
C VAL A 476 8.67 10.42 11.52
N LEU A 477 8.40 11.70 11.74
CA LEU A 477 7.39 12.45 11.01
C LEU A 477 8.05 13.71 10.45
N ASP A 478 8.30 13.76 9.15
CA ASP A 478 9.05 14.84 8.50
C ASP A 478 8.26 15.40 7.31
N VAL A 479 7.70 16.59 7.48
CA VAL A 479 6.82 17.22 6.49
C VAL A 479 7.45 18.51 6.02
N LYS A 480 7.65 18.63 4.70
CA LYS A 480 8.02 19.87 4.03
C LYS A 480 6.90 20.30 3.11
N ALA A 481 6.23 21.37 3.50
CA ALA A 481 5.07 21.85 2.81
C ALA A 481 5.11 23.36 2.57
N PRO A 482 5.85 23.83 1.55
CA PRO A 482 6.17 25.25 1.39
C PRO A 482 4.94 26.15 1.35
N ASN A 483 3.79 25.69 0.83
CA ASN A 483 2.57 26.50 0.81
C ASN A 483 1.33 25.81 1.41
N CYS A 484 1.50 24.78 2.24
CA CYS A 484 0.37 24.10 2.89
C CYS A 484 0.20 24.53 4.34
N ASN A 485 -1.05 24.66 4.77
CA ASN A 485 -1.36 24.71 6.19
C ASN A 485 -1.16 23.32 6.79
N ILE A 486 -0.32 23.19 7.82
CA ILE A 486 -0.06 21.95 8.54
C ILE A 486 -0.86 21.99 9.85
N SER A 487 -1.70 20.99 10.11
CA SER A 487 -2.44 20.82 11.36
C SER A 487 -2.18 19.43 11.94
N LEU A 488 -1.62 19.38 13.14
CA LEU A 488 -1.45 18.17 13.95
C LEU A 488 -2.39 18.28 15.17
N ASN A 489 -3.17 17.24 15.44
CA ASN A 489 -4.04 17.16 16.60
C ASN A 489 -3.97 15.76 17.22
N ILE A 490 -3.49 15.62 18.46
CA ILE A 490 -3.34 14.33 19.16
C ILE A 490 -2.45 13.38 18.34
N VAL A 491 -1.14 13.64 18.35
CA VAL A 491 -0.14 12.90 17.57
C VAL A 491 1.05 12.56 18.47
N ASN A 492 1.48 11.30 18.44
CA ASN A 492 2.64 10.82 19.18
C ASN A 492 3.76 10.39 18.21
N GLY A 493 5.00 10.73 18.54
CA GLY A 493 6.15 10.31 17.76
C GLY A 493 7.46 10.37 18.54
N GLN A 494 8.55 9.95 17.91
CA GLN A 494 9.90 10.10 18.45
C GLN A 494 10.51 11.41 17.95
N ARG A 495 10.52 11.61 16.62
CA ARG A 495 11.03 12.83 15.98
C ARG A 495 9.99 13.42 15.03
N ILE A 496 9.53 14.63 15.33
CA ILE A 496 8.52 15.34 14.54
C ILE A 496 9.14 16.64 13.99
N THR A 497 9.16 16.79 12.68
CA THR A 497 9.67 17.95 11.95
C THR A 497 8.64 18.44 10.94
N MET A 498 8.29 19.71 11.01
CA MET A 498 7.30 20.35 10.13
C MET A 498 7.87 21.64 9.58
N CYS A 499 7.89 21.79 8.26
CA CYS A 499 8.46 22.94 7.57
C CYS A 499 7.43 23.53 6.60
N SER A 500 7.17 24.84 6.67
CA SER A 500 6.35 25.55 5.70
C SER A 500 6.89 26.96 5.42
N THR A 501 6.78 27.44 4.18
CA THR A 501 7.19 28.81 3.85
C THR A 501 6.01 29.77 4.01
N ASN A 502 4.84 29.41 3.49
CA ASN A 502 3.67 30.27 3.31
C ASN A 502 2.39 29.72 3.95
N GLY A 503 2.47 28.59 4.64
CA GLY A 503 1.36 27.97 5.35
C GLY A 503 1.48 28.05 6.86
N THR A 504 0.33 28.08 7.54
CA THR A 504 0.27 28.07 9.01
C THR A 504 0.64 26.69 9.52
N ILE A 505 1.41 26.61 10.60
CA ILE A 505 1.66 25.35 11.32
C ILE A 505 0.92 25.41 12.65
N LYS A 506 -0.04 24.49 12.85
CA LYS A 506 -0.82 24.32 14.08
C LYS A 506 -0.55 22.93 14.63
N ALA A 507 -0.06 22.84 15.87
CA ALA A 507 0.19 21.58 16.55
C ALA A 507 -0.49 21.60 17.93
N GLU A 508 -1.46 20.72 18.13
CA GLU A 508 -2.25 20.59 19.35
C GLU A 508 -2.13 19.17 19.90
N TYR A 509 -1.85 19.03 21.20
CA TYR A 509 -1.72 17.72 21.85
C TYR A 509 -0.66 16.82 21.20
N VAL A 510 0.49 17.39 20.85
CA VAL A 510 1.60 16.65 20.22
C VAL A 510 2.61 16.20 21.27
N GLN A 511 2.97 14.92 21.25
CA GLN A 511 4.01 14.35 22.10
C GLN A 511 5.16 13.81 21.23
N ALA A 512 6.36 14.35 21.41
CA ALA A 512 7.57 13.81 20.79
C ALA A 512 8.53 13.27 21.84
N ALA A 513 9.05 12.06 21.65
CA ALA A 513 9.96 11.43 22.62
C ALA A 513 11.40 11.98 22.57
N GLU A 514 11.80 12.63 21.46
CA GLU A 514 13.12 13.23 21.31
C GLU A 514 13.06 14.69 20.84
N LEU A 515 12.41 14.95 19.70
CA LEU A 515 12.47 16.25 19.02
C LEU A 515 11.12 16.65 18.44
N LEU A 516 10.71 17.89 18.71
CA LEU A 516 9.61 18.57 18.04
C LEU A 516 10.13 19.86 17.40
N SER A 517 10.30 19.86 16.08
CA SER A 517 10.81 20.98 15.30
C SER A 517 9.74 21.54 14.35
N LEU A 518 9.30 22.77 14.58
CA LEU A 518 8.30 23.45 13.76
C LEU A 518 8.91 24.72 13.14
N ILE A 519 8.98 24.79 11.82
CA ILE A 519 9.64 25.87 11.09
C ILE A 519 8.67 26.46 10.06
N ALA A 520 8.29 27.71 10.25
CA ALA A 520 7.52 28.51 9.30
C ALA A 520 8.40 29.64 8.71
N ALA A 521 7.97 30.33 7.64
CA ALA A 521 8.61 31.59 7.24
C ALA A 521 7.65 32.79 7.33
N ASN A 522 6.50 32.69 6.66
CA ASN A 522 5.60 33.83 6.39
C ASN A 522 4.20 33.68 6.98
N LYS A 523 3.97 32.69 7.85
CA LYS A 523 2.70 32.47 8.53
C LYS A 523 2.88 32.08 10.00
N LYS A 524 1.76 32.15 10.71
CA LYS A 524 1.66 31.90 12.13
C LYS A 524 2.06 30.46 12.47
N LEU A 525 2.68 30.30 13.63
CA LEU A 525 2.97 29.02 14.24
C LEU A 525 2.28 28.94 15.59
N ILE A 526 1.49 27.90 15.81
CA ILE A 526 0.75 27.65 17.04
C ILE A 526 1.13 26.28 17.57
N LEU A 527 1.64 26.23 18.80
CA LEU A 527 1.94 25.01 19.53
C LEU A 527 1.20 25.03 20.87
N THR A 528 0.26 24.09 21.05
CA THR A 528 -0.63 24.06 22.21
C THR A 528 -0.64 22.67 22.86
N ASN A 529 -0.62 22.59 24.19
CA ASN A 529 -0.73 21.35 24.98
C ASN A 529 0.25 20.25 24.54
N SER A 530 1.50 20.62 24.28
CA SER A 530 2.48 19.73 23.62
C SER A 530 3.73 19.52 24.47
N GLN A 531 4.37 18.36 24.31
CA GLN A 531 5.51 17.94 25.12
C GLN A 531 6.61 17.30 24.27
N SER A 532 7.86 17.66 24.53
CA SER A 532 9.05 17.01 23.96
C SER A 532 10.30 17.41 24.75
N PRO A 533 11.30 16.53 24.94
CA PRO A 533 12.57 16.91 25.55
C PRO A 533 13.25 18.09 24.83
N ASP A 534 13.27 18.08 23.49
CA ASP A 534 13.78 19.19 22.68
C ASP A 534 12.66 19.76 21.80
N ILE A 535 12.41 21.06 21.91
CA ILE A 535 11.41 21.82 21.15
C ILE A 535 12.10 22.96 20.44
N HIS A 536 12.05 22.97 19.10
CA HIS A 536 12.54 24.05 18.26
C HIS A 536 11.41 24.66 17.45
N VAL A 537 11.16 25.95 17.61
CA VAL A 537 10.05 26.65 16.96
C VAL A 537 10.57 27.92 16.29
N GLN A 538 10.46 27.99 14.98
CA GLN A 538 11.03 29.11 14.23
C GLN A 538 10.05 29.68 13.22
N THR A 539 10.04 31.00 13.10
CA THR A 539 9.43 31.69 11.96
C THR A 539 10.25 32.91 11.57
N THR A 540 9.97 33.53 10.43
CA THR A 540 10.69 34.76 10.03
C THR A 540 9.80 35.99 10.23
N ASN A 541 8.56 35.92 9.77
CA ASN A 541 7.72 37.10 9.55
C ASN A 541 6.37 37.05 10.28
N ASN A 542 6.12 36.07 11.15
CA ASN A 542 4.80 35.89 11.77
C ASN A 542 4.87 35.45 13.23
N ASN A 543 3.72 35.46 13.90
CA ASN A 543 3.67 35.20 15.32
C ASN A 543 3.95 33.73 15.63
N ILE A 544 4.69 33.50 16.73
CA ILE A 544 4.76 32.20 17.40
C ILE A 544 3.89 32.28 18.65
N ILE A 545 2.99 31.32 18.80
CA ILE A 545 2.20 31.13 20.01
C ILE A 545 2.55 29.78 20.62
N LEU A 546 3.07 29.79 21.84
CA LEU A 546 3.30 28.62 22.68
C LEU A 546 2.33 28.65 23.84
N GLU A 547 1.53 27.60 24.02
CA GLU A 547 0.54 27.53 25.09
C GLU A 547 0.55 26.14 25.75
N SER A 548 0.77 26.08 27.07
CA SER A 548 0.83 24.80 27.80
C SER A 548 1.86 23.84 27.20
N VAL A 549 3.10 24.32 27.04
CA VAL A 549 4.21 23.56 26.43
C VAL A 549 5.19 23.12 27.51
N ASN A 550 5.65 21.87 27.43
CA ASN A 550 6.61 21.29 28.37
C ASN A 550 7.81 20.65 27.65
N GLY A 551 9.04 20.93 28.08
CA GLY A 551 10.23 20.29 27.51
C GLY A 551 11.51 20.51 28.31
N ASP A 552 12.57 19.75 28.05
CA ASP A 552 13.85 20.00 28.72
C ASP A 552 14.55 21.21 28.13
N LYS A 553 14.44 21.39 26.81
CA LYS A 553 14.94 22.53 26.05
C LYS A 553 13.86 23.03 25.09
N VAL A 554 13.55 24.32 25.18
CA VAL A 554 12.57 25.00 24.33
C VAL A 554 13.23 26.23 23.73
N ASP A 555 13.33 26.27 22.41
CA ASP A 555 13.89 27.37 21.64
C ASP A 555 12.84 27.91 20.68
N ALA A 556 12.51 29.20 20.80
CA ALA A 556 11.57 29.87 19.91
C ALA A 556 12.15 31.15 19.33
N GLU A 557 12.22 31.22 17.99
CA GLU A 557 12.87 32.32 17.27
C GLU A 557 12.00 32.92 16.17
N THR A 558 11.94 34.25 16.11
CA THR A 558 11.26 34.99 15.03
C THR A 558 11.92 36.32 14.71
N SER A 559 12.07 36.70 13.44
CA SER A 559 12.72 37.98 13.13
C SER A 559 11.80 39.18 13.37
N ASN A 560 10.55 39.12 12.88
CA ASN A 560 9.72 40.32 12.68
C ASN A 560 8.34 40.26 13.35
N SER A 561 8.08 39.32 14.24
CA SER A 561 6.73 39.14 14.77
C SER A 561 6.67 38.64 16.19
N LYS A 562 5.51 38.79 16.81
CA LYS A 562 5.34 38.66 18.24
C LYS A 562 5.60 37.22 18.70
N LEU A 563 6.34 37.07 19.80
CA LEU A 563 6.42 35.81 20.56
C LEU A 563 5.41 35.88 21.71
N MET A 564 4.46 34.95 21.75
CA MET A 564 3.51 34.81 22.85
C MET A 564 3.71 33.45 23.50
N CYS A 565 4.02 33.42 24.79
CA CYS A 565 4.22 32.18 25.54
C CYS A 565 3.36 32.19 26.81
N ASN A 566 2.45 31.22 26.93
CA ASN A 566 1.54 31.09 28.06
C ASN A 566 1.72 29.69 28.69
N ASN A 567 1.94 29.62 29.99
CA ASN A 567 2.05 28.35 30.72
C ASN A 567 3.13 27.40 30.14
N VAL A 568 4.35 27.91 29.93
CA VAL A 568 5.46 27.11 29.39
C VAL A 568 6.39 26.68 30.52
N THR A 569 6.67 25.38 30.61
CA THR A 569 7.63 24.81 31.55
C THR A 569 8.83 24.25 30.80
N ALA A 570 10.06 24.64 31.18
CA ALA A 570 11.25 24.06 30.58
C ALA A 570 12.45 23.90 31.52
N GLY A 571 13.41 23.04 31.15
CA GLY A 571 14.76 23.12 31.74
C GLY A 571 15.48 24.38 31.27
N GLU A 572 15.62 24.53 29.95
CA GLU A 572 16.16 25.69 29.28
C GLU A 572 15.11 26.28 28.33
N LEU A 573 14.78 27.57 28.49
CA LEU A 573 13.89 28.29 27.59
C LEU A 573 14.62 29.48 26.97
N ARG A 574 14.72 29.48 25.64
CA ARG A 574 15.27 30.58 24.84
C ARG A 574 14.19 31.17 23.95
N LEU A 575 13.89 32.45 24.14
CA LEU A 575 12.98 33.21 23.26
C LEU A 575 13.77 34.33 22.60
N LYS A 576 13.82 34.33 21.26
CA LYS A 576 14.61 35.28 20.49
C LYS A 576 13.80 35.95 19.39
N THR A 577 13.93 37.27 19.31
CA THR A 577 13.44 38.02 18.16
C THR A 577 14.32 39.21 17.80
N THR A 578 14.10 39.84 16.65
CA THR A 578 14.82 41.06 16.26
C THR A 578 13.93 42.29 16.45
N ASN A 579 12.73 42.27 15.87
CA ASN A 579 11.88 43.46 15.72
C ASN A 579 10.52 43.38 16.42
N ALA A 580 10.31 42.40 17.29
CA ALA A 580 9.00 42.19 17.87
C ALA A 580 9.00 41.93 19.38
N ALA A 581 7.83 42.11 19.98
CA ALA A 581 7.65 41.97 21.41
C ALA A 581 7.68 40.49 21.82
N ILE A 582 8.26 40.25 23.00
CA ILE A 582 8.18 38.97 23.70
C ILE A 582 7.19 39.15 24.85
N GLU A 583 6.05 38.46 24.77
CA GLU A 583 5.02 38.47 25.81
C GLU A 583 4.90 37.09 26.42
N THR A 584 5.05 37.04 27.73
CA THR A 584 5.07 35.80 28.50
C THR A 584 4.06 35.86 29.63
N ASN A 585 3.45 34.73 29.95
CA ASN A 585 2.55 34.57 31.09
C ASN A 585 2.78 33.19 31.70
N THR A 586 3.15 33.15 32.98
CA THR A 586 3.37 31.92 33.74
C THR A 586 4.43 31.04 33.08
N ILE A 587 5.66 31.54 33.01
CA ILE A 587 6.81 30.75 32.53
C ILE A 587 7.51 30.12 33.73
N ALA A 588 7.83 28.83 33.66
CA ALA A 588 8.66 28.14 34.64
C ALA A 588 9.90 27.57 33.97
N ALA A 589 11.10 28.04 34.31
CA ALA A 589 12.33 27.54 33.69
C ALA A 589 13.52 27.43 34.66
N ASP A 590 14.38 26.43 34.47
CA ASP A 590 15.63 26.37 35.22
C ASP A 590 16.63 27.44 34.71
N MET A 591 16.70 27.63 33.39
CA MET A 591 17.42 28.69 32.69
C MET A 591 16.50 29.39 31.68
N LEU A 592 16.36 30.72 31.80
CA LEU A 592 15.53 31.54 30.91
C LEU A 592 16.37 32.61 30.21
N GLN A 593 16.34 32.64 28.88
CA GLN A 593 16.97 33.68 28.06
C GLN A 593 15.95 34.32 27.11
N LEU A 594 15.73 35.62 27.25
CA LEU A 594 14.83 36.43 26.43
C LEU A 594 15.64 37.48 25.69
N THR A 595 15.61 37.50 24.37
CA THR A 595 16.42 38.43 23.56
C THR A 595 15.59 39.08 22.47
N THR A 596 15.58 40.41 22.41
CA THR A 596 15.01 41.18 21.30
C THR A 596 15.93 42.36 20.97
N SER A 597 15.83 43.00 19.81
CA SER A 597 16.61 44.23 19.55
C SER A 597 15.76 45.48 19.71
N ASN A 598 14.56 45.47 19.12
CA ASN A 598 13.78 46.69 18.89
C ASN A 598 12.39 46.67 19.52
N SER A 599 12.13 45.80 20.49
CA SER A 599 10.79 45.66 21.07
C SER A 599 10.81 45.24 22.53
N SER A 600 9.65 45.37 23.18
CA SER A 600 9.53 45.16 24.61
C SER A 600 9.54 43.68 24.98
N VAL A 601 10.03 43.41 26.19
CA VAL A 601 9.91 42.10 26.83
C VAL A 601 9.03 42.27 28.06
N LYS A 602 7.92 41.52 28.12
CA LYS A 602 7.02 41.56 29.29
C LYS A 602 6.51 40.21 29.76
N GLY A 603 6.31 40.06 31.07
CA GLY A 603 5.57 38.92 31.61
C GLY A 603 5.86 38.54 33.06
N THR A 604 5.58 37.27 33.37
CA THR A 604 5.75 36.66 34.69
C THR A 604 6.62 35.41 34.57
N TRP A 605 7.69 35.34 35.36
CA TRP A 605 8.75 34.34 35.22
C TRP A 605 9.08 33.69 36.56
N LEU A 606 8.95 32.37 36.63
CA LEU A 606 9.38 31.51 37.72
C LEU A 606 10.70 30.85 37.31
N VAL A 607 11.82 31.32 37.86
CA VAL A 607 13.16 30.88 37.47
C VAL A 607 13.88 30.15 38.60
N LYS A 608 14.70 29.14 38.27
CA LYS A 608 15.50 28.41 39.29
C LYS A 608 16.94 28.92 39.38
N ASN A 609 17.66 28.94 38.26
CA ASN A 609 19.11 29.17 38.25
C ASN A 609 19.49 30.48 37.54
N LYS A 610 18.93 30.74 36.37
CA LYS A 610 19.38 31.88 35.53
C LYS A 610 18.22 32.55 34.80
N LEU A 611 18.23 33.88 34.80
CA LEU A 611 17.39 34.73 33.98
C LEU A 611 18.26 35.75 33.24
N GLY A 612 18.25 35.72 31.91
CA GLY A 612 18.85 36.73 31.06
C GLY A 612 17.78 37.41 30.20
N ILE A 613 17.62 38.73 30.30
CA ILE A 613 16.71 39.50 29.44
C ILE A 613 17.46 40.64 28.78
N HIS A 614 17.64 40.57 27.46
CA HIS A 614 18.41 41.53 26.69
C HIS A 614 17.56 42.20 25.62
N THR A 615 17.61 43.53 25.56
CA THR A 615 17.06 44.34 24.49
C THR A 615 18.00 45.50 24.16
N ASN A 616 17.83 46.19 23.03
CA ASN A 616 18.60 47.40 22.74
C ASN A 616 17.75 48.65 22.94
N ASN A 617 16.52 48.64 22.41
CA ASN A 617 15.75 49.87 22.21
C ASN A 617 14.39 49.89 22.93
N SER A 618 14.13 48.97 23.84
CA SER A 618 12.78 48.82 24.38
C SER A 618 12.71 48.35 25.81
N LYS A 619 11.54 48.53 26.42
CA LYS A 619 11.31 48.33 27.84
C LYS A 619 11.35 46.84 28.20
N ILE A 620 12.01 46.54 29.32
CA ILE A 620 11.89 45.25 30.03
C ILE A 620 10.93 45.48 31.20
N ALA A 621 9.86 44.69 31.31
CA ALA A 621 8.93 44.81 32.44
C ALA A 621 8.31 43.49 32.88
N GLY A 622 8.22 43.22 34.17
CA GLY A 622 7.55 41.99 34.61
C GLY A 622 7.83 41.58 36.04
N ALA A 623 7.22 40.47 36.45
CA ALA A 623 7.39 39.90 37.78
C ALA A 623 8.27 38.66 37.73
N ILE A 624 9.31 38.65 38.55
CA ILE A 624 10.24 37.54 38.72
C ILE A 624 9.90 36.82 40.02
N GLN A 625 9.86 35.51 39.98
CA GLN A 625 9.68 34.61 41.12
C GLN A 625 10.78 33.55 41.06
N LEU A 626 11.14 32.98 42.21
CA LEU A 626 12.12 31.89 42.28
C LEU A 626 11.42 30.55 42.51
N LYS A 627 11.79 29.54 41.72
CA LYS A 627 11.26 28.16 41.86
C LYS A 627 11.75 27.50 43.16
N ASP A 628 12.98 27.82 43.57
CA ASP A 628 13.56 27.42 44.84
C ASP A 628 14.18 28.64 45.52
N PRO A 629 13.51 29.23 46.52
CA PRO A 629 14.03 30.35 47.31
C PRO A 629 15.40 30.11 47.96
N ARG A 630 15.82 28.85 48.12
CA ARG A 630 17.10 28.51 48.74
C ARG A 630 18.24 28.47 47.73
N ALA A 631 17.93 28.27 46.44
CA ALA A 631 18.89 28.21 45.36
C ALA A 631 19.41 29.60 44.98
N ARG A 632 20.68 29.68 44.56
CA ARG A 632 21.26 30.94 44.07
C ARG A 632 20.87 31.15 42.60
N ALA A 633 20.07 32.17 42.33
CA ALA A 633 19.69 32.61 41.01
C ALA A 633 20.59 33.76 40.50
N SER A 634 20.89 33.75 39.20
CA SER A 634 21.59 34.83 38.50
C SER A 634 20.63 35.55 37.56
N ILE A 635 20.31 36.81 37.85
CA ILE A 635 19.45 37.66 37.03
C ILE A 635 20.31 38.73 36.33
N ASP A 636 20.25 38.77 35.00
CA ASP A 636 20.94 39.74 34.14
C ASP A 636 19.93 40.40 33.19
N LEU A 637 19.70 41.69 33.39
CA LEU A 637 18.76 42.51 32.63
C LEU A 637 19.53 43.64 31.92
N LYS A 638 19.42 43.71 30.60
CA LYS A 638 20.17 44.69 29.82
C LYS A 638 19.32 45.36 28.75
N THR A 639 19.38 46.68 28.71
CA THR A 639 18.87 47.50 27.61
C THR A 639 19.85 48.63 27.28
N SER A 640 19.72 49.30 26.13
CA SER A 640 20.53 50.49 25.83
C SER A 640 19.72 51.77 25.99
N ASN A 641 18.48 51.80 25.50
CA ASN A 641 17.74 53.06 25.31
C ASN A 641 16.39 53.13 26.01
N ALA A 642 16.04 52.15 26.85
CA ALA A 642 14.71 52.09 27.47
C ALA A 642 14.76 51.64 28.94
N SER A 643 13.62 51.70 29.62
CA SER A 643 13.55 51.40 31.05
C SER A 643 13.55 49.90 31.33
N ILE A 644 14.02 49.55 32.52
CA ILE A 644 13.86 48.22 33.11
C ILE A 644 12.96 48.40 34.33
N ASP A 645 11.76 47.81 34.34
CA ASP A 645 10.78 47.93 35.41
C ASP A 645 10.33 46.54 35.88
N VAL A 646 11.06 45.96 36.84
CA VAL A 646 10.84 44.57 37.29
C VAL A 646 10.49 44.48 38.77
N SER A 647 9.72 43.45 39.12
CA SER A 647 9.46 43.08 40.51
C SER A 647 10.16 41.77 40.91
N LEU A 648 10.73 41.73 42.11
CA LEU A 648 11.49 40.62 42.70
C LEU A 648 10.85 40.17 44.03
N PRO A 649 10.99 38.90 44.45
CA PRO A 649 10.48 38.46 45.75
C PRO A 649 11.44 38.88 46.88
N ALA A 650 10.97 39.70 47.81
CA ALA A 650 11.79 40.33 48.86
C ALA A 650 12.36 39.35 49.89
N GLN A 651 11.62 38.30 50.23
CA GLN A 651 12.00 37.36 51.30
C GLN A 651 12.70 36.09 50.78
N GLU A 652 12.63 35.84 49.48
CA GLU A 652 12.99 34.55 48.87
C GLU A 652 14.12 34.64 47.86
N PHE A 653 14.51 35.85 47.44
CA PHE A 653 15.62 35.97 46.50
C PHE A 653 16.91 35.44 47.13
N ARG A 654 17.75 34.77 46.35
CA ARG A 654 19.14 34.44 46.72
C ARG A 654 19.96 34.49 45.45
N GLY A 655 21.06 35.24 45.43
CA GLY A 655 22.00 35.25 44.31
C GLY A 655 22.40 36.65 43.85
N SER A 656 22.57 36.82 42.53
CA SER A 656 23.05 38.06 41.91
C SER A 656 21.98 38.68 41.02
N PHE A 657 21.79 39.98 41.15
CA PHE A 657 20.94 40.78 40.27
C PHE A 657 21.76 41.88 39.61
N ASP A 658 21.84 41.86 38.29
CA ASP A 658 22.51 42.88 37.47
C ASP A 658 21.50 43.50 36.49
N ALA A 659 21.29 44.82 36.58
CA ALA A 659 20.41 45.56 35.69
C ALA A 659 21.11 46.78 35.08
N LYS A 660 21.19 46.83 33.75
CA LYS A 660 21.98 47.83 33.02
C LYS A 660 21.18 48.51 31.91
N THR A 661 21.23 49.84 31.85
CA THR A 661 20.67 50.64 30.75
C THR A 661 21.57 51.84 30.42
N SER A 662 21.80 52.20 29.16
CA SER A 662 22.68 53.35 28.87
C SER A 662 21.96 54.68 29.04
N ASN A 663 20.72 54.78 28.56
CA ASN A 663 20.03 56.06 28.35
C ASN A 663 18.66 56.16 29.02
N SER A 664 18.33 55.28 29.97
CA SER A 664 17.01 55.29 30.65
C SER A 664 17.11 54.84 32.10
N SER A 665 15.97 54.66 32.78
CA SER A 665 15.92 54.32 34.21
C SER A 665 15.85 52.80 34.46
N VAL A 666 16.35 52.39 35.62
CA VAL A 666 16.05 51.07 36.20
C VAL A 666 15.16 51.28 37.42
N GLY A 667 13.97 50.68 37.38
CA GLY A 667 13.02 50.50 38.47
C GLY A 667 13.01 49.04 38.93
N VAL A 668 13.39 48.83 40.19
CA VAL A 668 13.28 47.51 40.85
C VAL A 668 12.32 47.64 42.03
N GLU A 669 11.28 46.81 42.01
CA GLU A 669 10.28 46.70 43.06
C GLU A 669 10.45 45.37 43.80
N TRP A 670 10.58 45.40 45.12
CA TRP A 670 10.68 44.18 45.92
C TRP A 670 9.31 43.87 46.54
N MET A 671 8.72 42.73 46.14
CA MET A 671 7.42 42.23 46.61
C MET A 671 7.61 41.28 47.80
N GLY A 672 7.02 41.57 48.95
CA GLY A 672 7.01 40.68 50.10
C GLY A 672 5.79 40.91 51.00
N GLU A 673 5.41 39.90 51.78
CA GLU A 673 4.51 40.15 52.92
C GLU A 673 5.20 41.12 53.86
N ALA A 674 4.47 42.18 54.25
CA ALA A 674 4.93 43.32 55.03
C ALA A 674 6.01 42.91 56.03
N VAL A 675 7.27 43.11 55.65
CA VAL A 675 8.35 42.98 56.60
C VAL A 675 8.14 44.19 57.48
N ALA A 676 7.74 43.99 58.74
CA ALA A 676 7.48 45.07 59.72
C ALA A 676 8.69 46.02 59.95
N LYS A 677 9.78 45.82 59.22
CA LYS A 677 10.96 46.65 59.07
C LYS A 677 11.50 46.41 57.66
N GLU A 678 11.52 47.42 56.80
CA GLU A 678 12.15 47.33 55.46
C GLU A 678 13.53 46.63 55.57
N PRO A 679 13.82 45.60 54.76
CA PRO A 679 15.13 44.96 54.80
C PRO A 679 16.19 46.02 54.42
N PRO A 680 17.23 46.23 55.23
CA PRO A 680 18.18 47.31 54.98
C PRO A 680 18.95 47.02 53.68
N ILE A 681 18.76 47.85 52.65
CA ILE A 681 19.72 47.87 51.54
C ILE A 681 21.01 48.44 52.09
N ARG A 682 22.04 47.61 52.13
CA ARG A 682 23.39 48.08 52.44
C ARG A 682 24.07 48.45 51.14
N TYR A 683 23.94 49.71 50.73
CA TYR A 683 24.68 50.21 49.58
C TYR A 683 26.19 50.22 49.86
N ILE A 684 26.96 49.65 48.94
CA ILE A 684 28.41 49.82 48.82
C ILE A 684 28.68 51.09 48.01
N VAL A 685 27.88 51.30 46.96
CA VAL A 685 27.90 52.50 46.12
C VAL A 685 26.45 52.93 45.87
N ASP A 686 26.14 54.19 46.17
CA ASP A 686 24.82 54.79 45.92
C ASP A 686 24.98 56.13 45.23
N THR A 687 25.15 56.10 43.91
CA THR A 687 25.14 57.31 43.08
C THR A 687 23.88 57.36 42.22
N LYS A 688 23.62 58.51 41.61
CA LYS A 688 22.48 58.71 40.70
C LYS A 688 22.46 57.66 39.57
N SER A 689 23.64 57.34 39.04
CA SER A 689 23.84 56.50 37.86
C SER A 689 24.32 55.08 38.19
N TYR A 690 24.85 54.81 39.38
CA TYR A 690 25.35 53.50 39.75
C TYR A 690 25.01 53.15 41.19
N LYS A 691 24.24 52.08 41.36
CA LYS A 691 23.90 51.50 42.65
C LYS A 691 24.50 50.11 42.73
N ARG A 692 25.33 49.88 43.74
CA ARG A 692 25.81 48.55 44.12
C ARG A 692 25.59 48.37 45.60
N GLY A 693 24.98 47.28 46.01
CA GLY A 693 24.74 47.02 47.41
C GLY A 693 24.40 45.56 47.66
N SER A 694 24.07 45.30 48.90
CA SER A 694 23.49 44.03 49.30
C SER A 694 22.08 44.24 49.85
N VAL A 695 21.14 43.40 49.42
CA VAL A 695 19.75 43.39 49.93
C VAL A 695 19.52 42.07 50.66
N GLY A 696 18.90 42.10 51.83
CA GLY A 696 18.59 40.88 52.57
C GLY A 696 18.09 41.12 54.00
N PRO A 697 17.29 40.21 54.58
CA PRO A 697 16.83 40.31 55.97
C PRO A 697 17.95 40.05 56.99
N SER A 698 19.04 39.38 56.60
CA SER A 698 20.21 39.14 57.45
C SER A 698 21.49 38.93 56.62
N ILE A 699 22.65 38.91 57.29
CA ILE A 699 23.97 38.74 56.65
C ILE A 699 24.05 37.43 55.84
N GLU A 700 23.42 36.35 56.33
CA GLU A 700 23.37 35.05 55.64
C GLU A 700 22.51 35.05 54.37
N PHE A 701 21.66 36.06 54.23
CA PHE A 701 20.73 36.25 53.12
C PHE A 701 21.00 37.58 52.42
N MET A 702 22.23 38.08 52.42
CA MET A 702 22.59 39.23 51.60
C MET A 702 22.76 38.83 50.13
N HIS A 703 22.17 39.61 49.23
CA HIS A 703 22.19 39.39 47.79
C HIS A 703 22.95 40.50 47.09
N ASP A 704 23.80 40.16 46.12
CA ASP A 704 24.50 41.17 45.34
C ASP A 704 23.53 41.85 44.39
N LEU A 705 23.34 43.15 44.59
CA LEU A 705 22.53 44.01 43.77
C LEU A 705 23.45 44.99 43.04
N VAL A 706 23.42 44.93 41.71
CA VAL A 706 24.11 45.87 40.83
C VAL A 706 23.09 46.46 39.86
N ALA A 707 22.95 47.77 39.88
CA ALA A 707 22.17 48.50 38.90
C ALA A 707 23.01 49.67 38.38
N ASN A 708 23.10 49.84 37.05
CA ASN A 708 23.90 50.90 36.44
C ASN A 708 23.16 51.55 35.27
N THR A 709 23.27 52.87 35.17
CA THR A 709 22.98 53.62 33.95
C THR A 709 24.09 54.58 33.57
N SER A 710 24.30 54.82 32.28
CA SER A 710 25.30 55.80 31.84
C SER A 710 24.79 57.25 32.01
N ASN A 711 23.49 57.51 31.76
CA ASN A 711 22.98 58.87 31.56
C ASN A 711 21.68 59.21 32.32
N SER A 712 21.15 58.34 33.19
CA SER A 712 19.85 58.51 33.84
C SER A 712 19.87 58.21 35.35
N SER A 713 18.73 58.38 36.02
CA SER A 713 18.52 58.05 37.43
C SER A 713 18.09 56.59 37.64
N LEU A 714 18.62 55.97 38.69
CA LEU A 714 18.19 54.68 39.21
C LEU A 714 17.20 54.84 40.37
N SER A 715 16.11 54.06 40.40
CA SER A 715 15.20 53.99 41.56
C SER A 715 14.99 52.54 42.00
N ILE A 716 15.20 52.28 43.29
CA ILE A 716 14.93 50.99 43.91
C ILE A 716 13.90 51.25 45.01
N LYS A 717 12.75 50.58 44.95
CA LYS A 717 11.63 50.77 45.88
C LYS A 717 11.25 49.44 46.51
N PHE A 718 10.94 49.45 47.80
CA PHE A 718 10.19 48.39 48.45
C PHE A 718 8.73 48.77 48.41
N VAL A 719 7.88 47.83 48.07
CA VAL A 719 6.43 48.07 48.02
C VAL A 719 5.78 46.95 48.82
N ASP A 720 4.98 47.35 49.80
CA ASP A 720 4.16 46.42 50.55
C ASP A 720 3.15 45.76 49.61
N LYS A 721 2.95 44.46 49.75
CA LYS A 721 1.96 43.71 48.96
C LYS A 721 0.58 44.38 49.11
N ILE A 722 0.00 44.85 47.99
CA ILE A 722 -1.36 45.40 47.93
C ILE A 722 -2.38 44.28 48.20
#